data_AF-A0A951CIP9-F1
#
_entry.id   AF-A0A951CIP9-F1
#
_cell.length_a   1.000
_cell.length_b   1.000
_cell.length_c   1.000
_cell.angle_alpha   90.00
_cell.angle_beta   90.00
_cell.angle_gamma   90.00
#
_symmetry.space_group_name_H-M   'P 1'
#
loop_
_entity.id
_entity.type
_entity.pdbx_description
1 polymer ?
#
loop_
_entity_poly.entity_id
_entity_poly.type
_entity_poly.pdbx_seq_one_letter_code
_entity_poly.pdbx_strand_id
1 'polypeptide(L)'
;IADAIAALIDNPNATDDDLCDIVTGPDFPTGGTILGHEAIREAYKTGRGSIAIRGKAEIIEDRGKHKIVITEIPYQVYKGRIIEAISDAYSEKRIVGIARLDDESNRKGMRVVIELQRNATPKIVLNQLFKHTPLQATFGFNMLALVPVGQPRPDGSVALEPQVLTLKQLLEHFITHRKDVITRRTAYDLRKAEERAHLLEGYRIALDHIDEVIEIVRGSQTTDEAKGKLSKRFDLSDVQAQAIVDMRLRTLVGLERKKIEDEYAELIKTIAELQDILRSPRRIAGIVKSETLDVKKRFGDERRTTIEAAEDELSIEQITPNIDVVVTYTVGGYIKRVSVDTFRTQSRGGRGVTGISNLKREDVVRNFFMTKTHDHVLFFTNMGRVYRLRGYEIPDTTRQARGTALVNLLTLPPGEEVTAVFPVHHFEGERYLVMVTRQGVIKKTKLDQFANVRRNGLIAINLDPGDALLAVDLSNGTRDIILGSTQGMAVHFNEKDVRPMGRVARGVKAMTLEKGDTVVAMDVLEDNRREVLLVTSLAFGKRTPIADYRHTARGGKGVKAFARQRDDIGQVVDQILVAPDDQLLMITSGNQVIRLKVGDIRKTGRDAKGVRLQRLGEGDEVIAITNLGKQAKQITEITGEPQQPEL
;
A
#
# COMPACT_ATOMS: atom_id res chain seq x y z
N ILE A 1 -6.75 27.09 10.01
CA ILE A 1 -5.84 28.27 9.91
C ILE A 1 -6.03 29.26 11.06
N ALA A 2 -7.22 29.84 11.24
CA ALA A 2 -7.47 30.81 12.33
C ALA A 2 -7.09 30.27 13.73
N ASP A 3 -7.43 29.01 14.02
CA ASP A 3 -7.05 28.36 15.28
C ASP A 3 -5.54 28.19 15.44
N ALA A 4 -4.82 27.92 14.35
CA ALA A 4 -3.37 27.78 14.36
C ALA A 4 -2.66 29.13 14.62
N ILE A 5 -3.21 30.22 14.07
CA ILE A 5 -2.76 31.59 14.38
C ILE A 5 -2.96 31.88 15.87
N ALA A 6 -4.12 31.55 16.41
CA ALA A 6 -4.42 31.74 17.83
C ALA A 6 -3.49 30.92 18.73
N ALA A 7 -3.25 29.65 18.38
CA ALA A 7 -2.34 28.76 19.10
C ALA A 7 -0.89 29.26 19.06
N LEU A 8 -0.41 29.77 17.93
CA LEU A 8 0.94 30.31 17.78
C LEU A 8 1.13 31.65 18.53
N ILE A 9 0.06 32.43 18.70
CA ILE A 9 0.07 33.62 19.58
C ILE A 9 0.19 33.22 21.05
N ASP A 10 -0.52 32.16 21.48
CA ASP A 10 -0.46 31.68 22.86
C ASP A 10 0.87 30.97 23.18
N ASN A 11 1.40 30.23 22.21
CA ASN A 11 2.67 29.53 22.31
C ASN A 11 3.56 29.78 21.08
N PRO A 12 4.42 30.82 21.11
CA PRO A 12 5.34 31.13 20.02
C PRO A 12 6.35 30.02 19.69
N ASN A 13 6.59 29.11 20.64
CA ASN A 13 7.52 27.98 20.48
C ASN A 13 6.87 26.75 19.86
N ALA A 14 5.57 26.78 19.52
CA ALA A 14 4.90 25.69 18.83
C ALA A 14 5.68 25.29 17.57
N THR A 15 5.85 23.99 17.37
CA THR A 15 6.53 23.41 16.22
C THR A 15 5.59 23.26 15.04
N ASP A 16 6.12 23.02 13.83
CA ASP A 16 5.27 22.68 12.68
C ASP A 16 4.42 21.42 12.94
N ASP A 17 4.91 20.46 13.73
CA ASP A 17 4.15 19.27 14.13
C ASP A 17 2.93 19.62 14.99
N ASP A 18 3.11 20.46 16.02
CA ASP A 18 1.99 20.92 16.86
C ASP A 18 0.93 21.65 16.04
N LEU A 19 1.36 22.41 15.03
CA LEU A 19 0.48 23.13 14.11
C LEU A 19 -0.24 22.19 13.13
N CYS A 20 0.35 21.06 12.76
CA CYS A 20 -0.27 20.05 11.89
C CYS A 20 -1.48 19.38 12.54
N ASP A 21 -1.53 19.29 13.87
CA ASP A 21 -2.68 18.74 14.57
C ASP A 21 -3.90 19.69 14.52
N ILE A 22 -3.66 20.99 14.28
CA ILE A 22 -4.71 22.00 14.09
C ILE A 22 -5.02 22.20 12.61
N VAL A 23 -3.98 22.30 11.77
CA VAL A 23 -4.08 22.42 10.31
C VAL A 23 -3.86 21.03 9.72
N THR A 24 -4.92 20.23 9.73
CA THR A 24 -4.85 18.81 9.31
C THR A 24 -4.41 18.61 7.86
N GLY A 25 -4.61 19.61 7.00
CA GLY A 25 -4.17 19.60 5.61
C GLY A 25 -4.96 20.55 4.71
N PRO A 26 -4.61 20.63 3.42
CA PRO A 26 -5.33 21.44 2.44
C PRO A 26 -6.81 21.08 2.36
N ASP A 27 -7.68 22.07 2.14
CA ASP A 27 -9.08 21.84 1.84
C ASP A 27 -9.39 22.39 0.45
N PHE A 28 -9.77 21.49 -0.47
CA PHE A 28 -10.02 21.81 -1.85
C PHE A 28 -11.50 22.12 -2.10
N PRO A 29 -11.82 23.12 -2.93
CA PRO A 29 -13.19 23.49 -3.24
C PRO A 29 -13.96 22.39 -3.99
N THR A 30 -13.23 21.50 -4.69
CA THR A 30 -13.76 20.33 -5.41
C THR A 30 -14.02 19.13 -4.51
N GLY A 31 -13.68 19.21 -3.22
CA GLY A 31 -13.68 18.07 -2.32
C GLY A 31 -12.60 17.06 -2.71
N GLY A 32 -12.98 15.79 -2.75
CA GLY A 32 -12.10 14.65 -2.95
C GLY A 32 -11.55 14.11 -1.64
N THR A 33 -10.68 13.12 -1.78
CA THR A 33 -10.01 12.43 -0.68
C THR A 33 -8.51 12.60 -0.84
N ILE A 34 -7.85 13.21 0.13
CA ILE A 34 -6.38 13.23 0.20
C ILE A 34 -5.93 11.90 0.81
N LEU A 35 -4.93 11.29 0.19
CA LEU A 35 -4.33 10.04 0.66
C LEU A 35 -3.06 10.36 1.46
N GLY A 36 -3.09 10.11 2.77
CA GLY A 36 -1.92 10.16 3.64
C GLY A 36 -1.73 11.46 4.40
N HIS A 37 -1.50 11.33 5.71
CA HIS A 37 -1.17 12.46 6.59
C HIS A 37 0.33 12.77 6.58
N GLU A 38 1.18 11.76 6.40
CA GLU A 38 2.65 11.88 6.42
C GLU A 38 3.15 12.92 5.41
N ALA A 39 2.68 12.81 4.16
CA ALA A 39 3.08 13.69 3.07
C ALA A 39 2.66 15.16 3.30
N ILE A 40 1.54 15.38 4.00
CA ILE A 40 1.08 16.73 4.38
C ILE A 40 2.03 17.32 5.43
N ARG A 41 2.37 16.53 6.46
CA ARG A 41 3.26 16.95 7.54
C ARG A 41 4.64 17.31 7.00
N GLU A 42 5.23 16.45 6.17
CA GLU A 42 6.51 16.71 5.52
C GLU A 42 6.46 17.96 4.63
N ALA A 43 5.37 18.15 3.88
CA ALA A 43 5.20 19.34 3.06
C ALA A 43 5.11 20.62 3.91
N TYR A 44 4.44 20.59 5.06
CA TYR A 44 4.38 21.73 5.98
C TYR A 44 5.70 22.04 6.67
N LYS A 45 6.52 21.02 6.97
CA LYS A 45 7.85 21.20 7.56
C LYS A 45 8.90 21.72 6.59
N THR A 46 8.82 21.33 5.32
CA THR A 46 9.87 21.64 4.33
C THR A 46 9.46 22.73 3.34
N GLY A 47 8.16 23.06 3.29
CA GLY A 47 7.59 23.96 2.29
C GLY A 47 7.44 23.33 0.90
N ARG A 48 7.84 22.08 0.70
CA ARG A 48 7.76 21.36 -0.58
C ARG A 48 7.29 19.93 -0.37
N GLY A 49 6.57 19.38 -1.33
CA GLY A 49 6.12 18.00 -1.23
C GLY A 49 5.08 17.69 -2.28
N SER A 50 4.47 16.52 -2.16
CA SER A 50 3.34 16.16 -3.01
C SER A 50 2.39 15.23 -2.27
N ILE A 51 1.10 15.36 -2.57
CA ILE A 51 0.04 14.49 -2.05
C ILE A 51 -0.74 13.90 -3.21
N ALA A 52 -1.29 12.71 -3.00
CA ALA A 52 -2.27 12.14 -3.92
C ALA A 52 -3.67 12.57 -3.51
N ILE A 53 -4.46 13.02 -4.49
CA ILE A 53 -5.86 13.38 -4.35
C ILE A 53 -6.68 12.43 -5.22
N ARG A 54 -7.67 11.78 -4.61
CA ARG A 54 -8.59 10.85 -5.25
C ARG A 54 -9.97 11.50 -5.35
N GLY A 55 -10.63 11.38 -6.50
CA GLY A 55 -12.04 11.74 -6.65
C GLY A 55 -12.94 10.79 -5.86
N LYS A 56 -14.12 11.25 -5.43
CA LYS A 56 -15.09 10.37 -4.76
C LYS A 56 -15.88 9.59 -5.80
N ALA A 57 -15.93 8.28 -5.61
CA ALA A 57 -16.68 7.37 -6.45
C ALA A 57 -17.35 6.28 -5.59
N GLU A 58 -18.61 6.00 -5.88
CA GLU A 58 -19.41 5.00 -5.17
C GLU A 58 -19.80 3.85 -6.10
N ILE A 59 -19.85 2.63 -5.56
CA ILE A 59 -20.33 1.46 -6.28
C ILE A 59 -21.80 1.26 -5.92
N ILE A 60 -22.67 1.30 -6.94
CA ILE A 60 -24.11 1.11 -6.79
C ILE A 60 -24.51 -0.17 -7.51
N GLU A 61 -25.38 -0.98 -6.88
CA GLU A 61 -26.02 -2.13 -7.53
C GLU A 61 -27.44 -1.75 -7.97
N ASP A 62 -27.75 -2.00 -9.24
CA ASP A 62 -29.06 -1.73 -9.83
C ASP A 62 -29.48 -2.92 -10.69
N ARG A 63 -30.55 -3.63 -10.27
CA ARG A 63 -31.14 -4.77 -10.99
C ARG A 63 -30.11 -5.84 -11.41
N GLY A 64 -29.15 -6.16 -10.52
CA GLY A 64 -28.10 -7.16 -10.76
C GLY A 64 -26.97 -6.69 -11.70
N LYS A 65 -26.90 -5.39 -12.01
CA LYS A 65 -25.75 -4.75 -12.66
C LYS A 65 -25.06 -3.81 -11.67
N HIS A 66 -23.73 -3.79 -11.69
CA HIS A 66 -22.96 -2.82 -10.92
C HIS A 66 -22.65 -1.57 -11.74
N LYS A 67 -22.69 -0.42 -11.07
CA LYS A 67 -22.34 0.90 -11.62
C LYS A 67 -21.31 1.55 -10.70
N ILE A 68 -20.34 2.24 -11.28
CA ILE A 68 -19.45 3.14 -10.55
C ILE A 68 -19.91 4.57 -10.84
N VAL A 69 -20.18 5.34 -9.80
CA VAL A 69 -20.66 6.71 -9.91
C VAL A 69 -19.65 7.65 -9.30
N ILE A 70 -19.07 8.52 -10.12
CA ILE A 70 -18.13 9.56 -9.69
C ILE A 70 -18.91 10.83 -9.38
N THR A 71 -18.70 11.39 -8.20
CA THR A 71 -19.40 12.58 -7.67
C THR A 71 -18.46 13.77 -7.44
N GLU A 72 -17.19 13.51 -7.13
CA GLU A 72 -16.15 14.52 -6.90
C GLU A 72 -14.88 14.15 -7.66
N ILE A 73 -14.11 15.15 -8.08
CA ILE A 73 -12.88 14.97 -8.86
C ILE A 73 -11.71 15.71 -8.20
N PRO A 74 -10.46 15.28 -8.47
CA PRO A 74 -9.30 15.96 -7.92
C PRO A 74 -9.23 17.45 -8.32
N TYR A 75 -8.62 18.26 -7.45
CA TYR A 75 -8.45 19.68 -7.69
C TYR A 75 -7.66 19.95 -8.97
N GLN A 76 -8.03 21.00 -9.73
CA GLN A 76 -7.47 21.37 -11.04
C GLN A 76 -7.62 20.32 -12.15
N VAL A 77 -8.44 19.28 -11.95
CA VAL A 77 -8.80 18.33 -13.01
C VAL A 77 -10.15 18.70 -13.61
N TYR A 78 -10.25 18.72 -14.93
CA TYR A 78 -11.49 18.97 -15.64
C TYR A 78 -12.26 17.66 -15.88
N LYS A 79 -13.58 17.67 -15.69
CA LYS A 79 -14.44 16.49 -15.90
C LYS A 79 -14.27 15.87 -17.30
N GLY A 80 -14.24 16.70 -18.35
CA GLY A 80 -14.05 16.22 -19.72
C GLY A 80 -12.78 15.39 -19.89
N ARG A 81 -11.69 15.81 -19.24
CA ARG A 81 -10.41 15.09 -19.27
C ARG A 81 -10.47 13.71 -18.62
N ILE A 82 -11.30 13.54 -17.59
CA ILE A 82 -11.52 12.23 -16.95
C ILE A 82 -12.30 11.32 -17.90
N ILE A 83 -13.36 11.81 -18.52
CA ILE A 83 -14.19 11.04 -19.47
C ILE A 83 -13.35 10.59 -20.68
N GLU A 84 -12.53 11.49 -21.24
CA GLU A 84 -11.58 11.17 -22.30
C GLU A 84 -10.58 10.10 -21.85
N ALA A 85 -9.93 10.30 -20.70
CA ALA A 85 -8.92 9.37 -20.20
C ALA A 85 -9.48 7.97 -19.89
N ILE A 86 -10.72 7.89 -19.40
CA ILE A 86 -11.42 6.60 -19.21
C ILE A 86 -11.63 5.93 -20.56
N SER A 87 -12.08 6.68 -21.57
CA SER A 87 -12.35 6.17 -22.92
C SER A 87 -11.06 5.68 -23.61
N ASP A 88 -9.97 6.43 -23.48
CA ASP A 88 -8.65 6.04 -23.98
C ASP A 88 -8.15 4.77 -23.28
N ALA A 89 -8.22 4.73 -21.94
CA ALA A 89 -7.75 3.59 -21.16
C ALA A 89 -8.59 2.32 -21.39
N TYR A 90 -9.88 2.47 -21.72
CA TYR A 90 -10.73 1.36 -22.16
C TYR A 90 -10.35 0.87 -23.57
N SER A 91 -10.15 1.79 -24.52
CA SER A 91 -9.78 1.47 -25.90
C SER A 91 -8.43 0.75 -26.00
N GLU A 92 -7.47 1.16 -25.16
CA GLU A 92 -6.15 0.53 -25.02
C GLU A 92 -6.17 -0.77 -24.19
N LYS A 93 -7.35 -1.21 -23.72
CA LYS A 93 -7.55 -2.39 -22.85
C LYS A 93 -6.77 -2.33 -21.53
N ARG A 94 -6.41 -1.13 -21.05
CA ARG A 94 -5.85 -0.91 -19.70
C ARG A 94 -6.91 -1.03 -18.61
N ILE A 95 -8.16 -0.69 -18.94
CA ILE A 95 -9.33 -0.90 -18.08
C ILE A 95 -10.27 -1.86 -18.80
N VAL A 96 -10.69 -2.91 -18.11
CA VAL A 96 -11.58 -3.95 -18.68
C VAL A 96 -12.85 -4.03 -17.83
N GLY A 97 -13.97 -4.37 -18.45
CA GLY A 97 -15.24 -4.56 -17.75
C GLY A 97 -16.15 -3.34 -17.71
N ILE A 98 -15.83 -2.28 -18.46
CA ILE A 98 -16.76 -1.16 -18.71
C ILE A 98 -17.73 -1.59 -19.82
N ALA A 99 -19.03 -1.43 -19.57
CA ALA A 99 -20.09 -1.62 -20.56
C ALA A 99 -20.50 -0.29 -21.21
N ARG A 100 -20.61 0.77 -20.40
CA ARG A 100 -21.04 2.09 -20.85
C ARG A 100 -20.49 3.19 -19.94
N LEU A 101 -20.27 4.38 -20.49
CA LEU A 101 -19.85 5.59 -19.80
C LEU A 101 -20.82 6.72 -20.18
N ASP A 102 -21.47 7.33 -19.19
CA ASP A 102 -22.42 8.43 -19.38
C ASP A 102 -22.14 9.58 -18.40
N ASP A 103 -22.35 10.81 -18.86
CA ASP A 103 -22.27 12.01 -18.02
C ASP A 103 -23.69 12.50 -17.69
N GLU A 104 -24.13 12.26 -16.47
CA GLU A 104 -25.44 12.65 -15.92
C GLU A 104 -25.37 13.95 -15.10
N SER A 105 -24.28 14.72 -15.25
CA SER A 105 -24.09 15.97 -14.50
C SER A 105 -25.18 17.00 -14.83
N ASN A 106 -25.67 17.71 -13.82
CA ASN A 106 -26.70 18.74 -13.97
C ASN A 106 -26.46 19.92 -13.02
N ARG A 107 -27.39 20.88 -12.95
CA ARG A 107 -27.29 22.07 -12.07
C ARG A 107 -27.17 21.74 -10.58
N LYS A 108 -27.58 20.55 -10.14
CA LYS A 108 -27.51 20.08 -8.75
C LYS A 108 -26.17 19.45 -8.39
N GLY A 109 -25.34 19.09 -9.37
CA GLY A 109 -24.04 18.47 -9.10
C GLY A 109 -23.48 17.67 -10.27
N MET A 110 -22.22 17.27 -10.11
CA MET A 110 -21.51 16.42 -11.05
C MET A 110 -21.84 14.95 -10.79
N ARG A 111 -22.08 14.19 -11.86
CA ARG A 111 -22.38 12.77 -11.79
C ARG A 111 -21.94 12.08 -13.07
N VAL A 112 -20.85 11.33 -13.00
CA VAL A 112 -20.38 10.51 -14.13
C VAL A 112 -20.64 9.04 -13.78
N VAL A 113 -21.39 8.34 -14.64
CA VAL A 113 -21.85 6.97 -14.42
C VAL A 113 -21.12 6.03 -15.36
N ILE A 114 -20.56 4.98 -14.78
CA ILE A 114 -19.83 3.92 -15.49
C ILE A 114 -20.58 2.61 -15.22
N GLU A 115 -21.30 2.11 -16.22
CA GLU A 115 -21.95 0.81 -16.13
C GLU A 115 -20.94 -0.30 -16.38
N LEU A 116 -20.98 -1.35 -15.55
CA LEU A 116 -20.05 -2.48 -15.64
C LEU A 116 -20.66 -3.68 -16.37
N GLN A 117 -19.80 -4.49 -16.98
CA GLN A 117 -20.19 -5.79 -17.55
C GLN A 117 -20.58 -6.77 -16.42
N ARG A 118 -21.46 -7.73 -16.71
CA ARG A 118 -22.00 -8.67 -15.70
C ARG A 118 -20.95 -9.49 -14.94
N ASN A 119 -19.80 -9.75 -15.57
CA ASN A 119 -18.69 -10.52 -15.01
C ASN A 119 -17.56 -9.64 -14.45
N ALA A 120 -17.69 -8.32 -14.49
CA ALA A 120 -16.67 -7.41 -13.99
C ALA A 120 -16.77 -7.25 -12.47
N THR A 121 -15.63 -7.30 -11.78
CA THR A 121 -15.56 -7.04 -10.34
C THR A 121 -15.45 -5.53 -10.09
N PRO A 122 -16.44 -4.88 -9.45
CA PRO A 122 -16.49 -3.40 -9.38
C PRO A 122 -15.28 -2.77 -8.70
N LYS A 123 -14.78 -3.37 -7.62
CA LYS A 123 -13.59 -2.89 -6.90
C LYS A 123 -12.33 -2.90 -7.78
N ILE A 124 -12.18 -3.90 -8.66
CA ILE A 124 -11.03 -4.01 -9.56
C ILE A 124 -11.08 -2.90 -10.61
N VAL A 125 -12.26 -2.67 -11.20
CA VAL A 125 -12.44 -1.60 -12.19
C VAL A 125 -12.23 -0.23 -11.55
N LEU A 126 -12.74 0.00 -10.34
CA LEU A 126 -12.53 1.25 -9.61
C LEU A 126 -11.04 1.53 -9.35
N ASN A 127 -10.28 0.52 -8.91
CA ASN A 127 -8.84 0.66 -8.72
C ASN A 127 -8.10 0.92 -10.04
N GLN A 128 -8.54 0.30 -11.14
CA GLN A 128 -8.00 0.58 -12.47
C GLN A 128 -8.29 2.01 -12.91
N LEU A 129 -9.49 2.54 -12.63
CA LEU A 129 -9.85 3.94 -12.90
C LEU A 129 -8.91 4.90 -12.16
N PHE A 130 -8.67 4.69 -10.86
CA PHE A 130 -7.71 5.50 -10.11
C PHE A 130 -6.28 5.40 -10.67
N LYS A 131 -5.85 4.20 -11.06
CA LYS A 131 -4.47 3.99 -11.54
C LYS A 131 -4.20 4.53 -12.94
N HIS A 132 -5.20 4.48 -13.82
CA HIS A 132 -5.00 4.71 -15.26
C HIS A 132 -5.64 6.00 -15.76
N THR A 133 -6.31 6.76 -14.90
CA THR A 133 -6.98 8.01 -15.26
C THR A 133 -6.67 9.12 -14.23
N PRO A 134 -6.88 10.40 -14.58
CA PRO A 134 -6.73 11.53 -13.66
C PRO A 134 -7.77 11.56 -12.52
N LEU A 135 -8.60 10.53 -12.35
CA LEU A 135 -9.49 10.39 -11.19
C LEU A 135 -8.69 10.25 -9.87
N GLN A 136 -7.43 9.82 -9.96
CA GLN A 136 -6.44 10.06 -8.92
C GLN A 136 -5.30 10.89 -9.53
N ALA A 137 -4.97 12.01 -8.89
CA ALA A 137 -3.95 12.94 -9.37
C ALA A 137 -3.02 13.35 -8.23
N THR A 138 -1.79 13.71 -8.59
CA THR A 138 -0.81 14.24 -7.63
C THR A 138 -0.89 15.76 -7.59
N PHE A 139 -0.98 16.32 -6.39
CA PHE A 139 -0.89 17.76 -6.15
C PHE A 139 0.44 18.10 -5.50
N GLY A 140 1.20 19.02 -6.11
CA GLY A 140 2.50 19.45 -5.61
C GLY A 140 2.40 20.64 -4.66
N PHE A 141 3.04 20.55 -3.51
CA PHE A 141 3.29 21.66 -2.59
C PHE A 141 4.55 22.41 -2.99
N ASN A 142 4.45 23.73 -3.07
CA ASN A 142 5.58 24.64 -3.13
C ASN A 142 5.19 25.96 -2.47
N MET A 143 5.47 26.08 -1.17
CA MET A 143 5.16 27.23 -0.32
C MET A 143 6.20 28.35 -0.50
N LEU A 144 6.32 28.83 -1.74
CA LEU A 144 7.25 29.91 -2.11
C LEU A 144 6.57 31.27 -1.96
N ALA A 145 7.20 32.18 -1.21
CA ALA A 145 6.71 33.55 -1.03
C ALA A 145 7.85 34.58 -1.09
N LEU A 146 7.50 35.85 -1.26
CA LEU A 146 8.45 36.96 -1.17
C LEU A 146 8.56 37.42 0.27
N VAL A 147 9.75 37.31 0.84
CA VAL A 147 10.03 37.62 2.24
C VAL A 147 10.92 38.87 2.33
N PRO A 148 10.63 39.81 3.25
CA PRO A 148 11.50 40.95 3.50
C PRO A 148 12.88 40.54 4.04
N VAL A 149 13.95 41.03 3.44
CA VAL A 149 15.34 40.77 3.83
C VAL A 149 16.10 42.08 4.04
N GLY A 150 16.86 42.15 5.14
CA GLY A 150 17.69 43.29 5.49
C GLY A 150 16.94 44.42 6.20
N GLN A 151 17.63 45.54 6.40
CA GLN A 151 17.03 46.73 7.02
C GLN A 151 16.21 47.54 6.00
N PRO A 152 15.18 48.27 6.44
CA PRO A 152 14.49 49.23 5.59
C PRO A 152 15.49 50.20 4.97
N ARG A 153 15.36 50.42 3.66
CA ARG A 153 16.13 51.45 2.94
C ARG A 153 15.72 52.85 3.43
N PRO A 154 16.53 53.89 3.17
CA PRO A 154 16.21 55.26 3.56
C PRO A 154 14.89 55.80 3.00
N ASP A 155 14.41 55.22 1.90
CA ASP A 155 13.11 55.53 1.28
C ASP A 155 11.92 54.77 1.90
N GLY A 156 12.17 53.94 2.92
CA GLY A 156 11.18 53.12 3.60
C GLY A 156 10.87 51.78 2.91
N SER A 157 11.52 51.47 1.77
CA SER A 157 11.32 50.18 1.08
C SER A 157 12.18 49.07 1.69
N VAL A 158 11.68 47.83 1.68
CA VAL A 158 12.42 46.65 2.13
C VAL A 158 12.68 45.75 0.93
N ALA A 159 13.89 45.23 0.79
CA ALA A 159 14.21 44.27 -0.27
C ALA A 159 13.42 42.98 -0.02
N LEU A 160 12.83 42.41 -1.07
CA LEU A 160 12.08 41.16 -1.00
C LEU A 160 12.84 40.07 -1.73
N GLU A 161 12.95 38.89 -1.13
CA GLU A 161 13.59 37.73 -1.75
C GLU A 161 12.64 36.52 -1.76
N PRO A 162 12.65 35.70 -2.83
CA PRO A 162 11.85 34.49 -2.88
C PRO A 162 12.41 33.43 -1.93
N GLN A 163 11.62 33.01 -0.95
CA GLN A 163 11.98 31.97 0.02
C GLN A 163 10.88 30.92 0.11
N VAL A 164 11.30 29.65 0.22
CA VAL A 164 10.39 28.56 0.55
C VAL A 164 10.20 28.55 2.06
N LEU A 165 8.95 28.60 2.47
CA LEU A 165 8.57 28.75 3.87
C LEU A 165 7.90 27.48 4.40
N THR A 166 8.06 27.23 5.70
CA THR A 166 7.27 26.23 6.43
C THR A 166 5.89 26.79 6.78
N LEU A 167 4.98 25.94 7.26
CA LEU A 167 3.66 26.38 7.73
C LEU A 167 3.81 27.40 8.87
N LYS A 168 4.67 27.12 9.84
CA LYS A 168 4.96 28.04 10.95
C LYS A 168 5.42 29.40 10.43
N GLN A 169 6.43 29.44 9.56
CA GLN A 169 6.99 30.70 9.06
C GLN A 169 5.93 31.55 8.32
N LEU A 170 5.06 30.91 7.52
CA LEU A 170 3.95 31.61 6.88
C LEU A 170 3.00 32.27 7.90
N LEU A 171 2.63 31.55 8.96
CA LEU A 171 1.77 32.07 10.02
C LEU A 171 2.48 33.19 10.81
N GLU A 172 3.78 33.07 11.08
CA GLU A 172 4.58 34.10 11.76
C GLU A 172 4.67 35.40 10.95
N HIS A 173 4.89 35.31 9.64
CA HIS A 173 4.87 36.48 8.76
C HIS A 173 3.49 37.14 8.75
N PHE A 174 2.41 36.37 8.69
CA PHE A 174 1.05 36.91 8.79
C PHE A 174 0.80 37.61 10.13
N ILE A 175 1.18 36.98 11.25
CA ILE A 175 1.02 37.57 12.59
C ILE A 175 1.83 38.86 12.72
N THR A 176 3.06 38.87 12.22
CA THR A 176 3.94 40.05 12.25
C THR A 176 3.32 41.20 11.48
N HIS A 177 2.83 40.93 10.26
CA HIS A 177 2.12 41.93 9.47
C HIS A 177 0.86 42.45 10.19
N ARG A 178 0.06 41.56 10.80
CA ARG A 178 -1.13 41.97 11.56
C ARG A 178 -0.78 42.82 12.79
N LYS A 179 0.31 42.52 13.49
CA LYS A 179 0.81 43.34 14.60
C LYS A 179 1.19 44.75 14.14
N ASP A 180 1.86 44.89 12.99
CA ASP A 180 2.19 46.21 12.41
C ASP A 180 0.93 46.99 12.04
N VAL A 181 -0.02 46.35 11.34
CA VAL A 181 -1.29 46.97 10.95
C VAL A 181 -2.07 47.47 12.17
N ILE A 182 -2.17 46.66 13.24
CA ILE A 182 -2.86 47.06 14.47
C ILE A 182 -2.11 48.19 15.16
N THR A 183 -0.78 48.12 15.27
CA THR A 183 0.04 49.19 15.86
C THR A 183 -0.21 50.52 15.14
N ARG A 184 -0.18 50.51 13.80
CA ARG A 184 -0.39 51.71 12.98
C ARG A 184 -1.81 52.25 13.10
N ARG A 185 -2.82 51.37 13.12
CA ARG A 185 -4.23 51.74 13.32
C ARG A 185 -4.42 52.38 14.70
N THR A 186 -3.95 51.72 15.76
CA THR A 186 -4.05 52.21 17.14
C THR A 186 -3.29 53.53 17.33
N ALA A 187 -2.11 53.70 16.72
CA ALA A 187 -1.37 54.96 16.76
C ALA A 187 -2.10 56.10 16.02
N TYR A 188 -2.75 55.78 14.91
CA TYR A 188 -3.59 56.74 14.19
C TYR A 188 -4.79 57.19 15.03
N ASP A 189 -5.50 56.22 15.64
CA ASP A 189 -6.65 56.48 16.50
C ASP A 189 -6.24 57.28 17.75
N LEU A 190 -5.10 56.94 18.35
CA LEU A 190 -4.53 57.66 19.50
C LEU A 190 -4.26 59.12 19.14
N ARG A 191 -3.56 59.37 18.03
CA ARG A 191 -3.27 60.73 17.58
C ARG A 191 -4.55 61.52 17.36
N LYS A 192 -5.58 60.91 16.77
CA LYS A 192 -6.88 61.58 16.55
C LYS A 192 -7.61 61.88 17.85
N ALA A 193 -7.57 60.96 18.82
CA ALA A 193 -8.14 61.16 20.14
C ALA A 193 -7.40 62.27 20.92
N GLU A 194 -6.06 62.30 20.87
CA GLU A 194 -5.22 63.34 21.48
C GLU A 194 -5.47 64.72 20.85
N GLU A 195 -5.50 64.81 19.50
CA GLU A 195 -5.87 66.04 18.78
C GLU A 195 -7.24 66.58 19.23
N ARG A 196 -8.22 65.69 19.43
CA ARG A 196 -9.57 66.05 19.88
C ARG A 196 -9.63 66.44 21.36
N ALA A 197 -8.97 65.70 22.23
CA ALA A 197 -8.90 65.99 23.66
C ALA A 197 -8.21 67.33 23.93
N HIS A 198 -7.15 67.64 23.17
CA HIS A 198 -6.45 68.93 23.23
C HIS A 198 -7.39 70.11 22.94
N LEU A 199 -8.26 69.98 21.93
CA LEU A 199 -9.27 71.00 21.62
C LEU A 199 -10.30 71.16 22.75
N LEU A 200 -10.82 70.05 23.27
CA LEU A 200 -11.82 70.07 24.34
C LEU A 200 -11.25 70.63 25.65
N GLU A 201 -9.97 70.39 25.95
CA GLU A 201 -9.28 71.00 27.08
C GLU A 201 -9.26 72.53 26.98
N GLY A 202 -8.96 73.07 25.78
CA GLY A 202 -9.06 74.50 25.50
C GLY A 202 -10.48 75.04 25.72
N TYR A 203 -11.51 74.30 25.28
CA TYR A 203 -12.91 74.66 25.54
C TYR A 203 -13.27 74.64 27.02
N ARG A 204 -12.77 73.68 27.79
CA ARG A 204 -13.02 73.63 29.24
C ARG A 204 -12.41 74.84 29.94
N ILE A 205 -11.15 75.16 29.66
CA ILE A 205 -10.48 76.36 30.19
C ILE A 205 -11.27 77.63 29.81
N ALA A 206 -11.70 77.75 28.56
CA ALA A 206 -12.48 78.89 28.10
C ALA A 206 -13.85 78.99 28.76
N LEU A 207 -14.53 77.87 29.01
CA LEU A 207 -15.84 77.83 29.67
C LEU A 207 -15.76 78.12 31.18
N ASP A 208 -14.65 77.79 31.82
CA ASP A 208 -14.39 78.11 33.23
C ASP A 208 -14.08 79.60 33.46
N HIS A 209 -13.55 80.29 32.43
CA HIS A 209 -13.16 81.70 32.47
C HIS A 209 -13.90 82.56 31.43
N ILE A 210 -15.17 82.26 31.16
CA ILE A 210 -15.87 82.78 29.98
C ILE A 210 -15.96 84.31 29.92
N ASP A 211 -16.15 84.98 31.05
CA ASP A 211 -16.26 86.45 31.09
C ASP A 211 -14.93 87.10 30.67
N GLU A 212 -13.80 86.59 31.17
CA GLU A 212 -12.46 87.07 30.82
C GLU A 212 -12.12 86.77 29.34
N VAL A 213 -12.53 85.61 28.84
CA VAL A 213 -12.39 85.26 27.41
C VAL A 213 -13.19 86.23 26.53
N ILE A 214 -14.43 86.55 26.90
CA ILE A 214 -15.28 87.52 26.16
C ILE A 214 -14.67 88.92 26.19
N GLU A 215 -14.12 89.35 27.32
CA GLU A 215 -13.42 90.64 27.42
C GLU A 215 -12.20 90.71 26.50
N ILE A 216 -11.35 89.67 26.48
CA ILE A 216 -10.16 89.58 25.62
C ILE A 216 -10.55 89.60 24.13
N VAL A 217 -11.58 88.85 23.76
CA VAL A 217 -12.05 88.77 22.36
C VAL A 217 -12.69 90.09 21.93
N ARG A 218 -13.54 90.70 22.76
CA ARG A 218 -14.20 91.99 22.47
C ARG A 218 -13.21 93.16 22.44
N GLY A 219 -12.15 93.09 23.24
CA GLY A 219 -11.10 94.12 23.33
C GLY A 219 -9.98 94.01 22.30
N SER A 220 -10.02 93.01 21.41
CA SER A 220 -9.04 92.84 20.32
C SER A 220 -9.63 93.31 18.98
N GLN A 221 -8.80 93.92 18.12
CA GLN A 221 -9.25 94.42 16.82
C GLN A 221 -9.23 93.36 15.72
N THR A 222 -8.45 92.29 15.88
CA THR A 222 -8.36 91.18 14.93
C THR A 222 -8.38 89.82 15.62
N THR A 223 -8.74 88.78 14.87
CA THR A 223 -8.70 87.38 15.34
C THR A 223 -7.30 86.96 15.79
N ASP A 224 -6.25 87.36 15.06
CA ASP A 224 -4.87 87.04 15.41
C ASP A 224 -4.43 87.70 16.72
N GLU A 225 -4.88 88.93 16.98
CA GLU A 225 -4.63 89.63 18.24
C GLU A 225 -5.34 88.93 19.41
N ALA A 226 -6.60 88.53 19.22
CA ALA A 226 -7.38 87.79 20.22
C ALA A 226 -6.72 86.44 20.55
N LYS A 227 -6.30 85.67 19.53
CA LYS A 227 -5.55 84.41 19.71
C LYS A 227 -4.26 84.63 20.49
N GLY A 228 -3.45 85.62 20.09
CA GLY A 228 -2.19 85.91 20.76
C GLY A 228 -2.35 86.28 22.24
N LYS A 229 -3.40 87.02 22.61
CA LYS A 229 -3.72 87.34 24.01
C LYS A 229 -4.24 86.12 24.77
N LEU A 230 -5.15 85.33 24.19
CA LEU A 230 -5.70 84.11 24.81
C LEU A 230 -4.59 83.08 25.06
N SER A 231 -3.72 82.83 24.08
CA SER A 231 -2.56 81.95 24.21
C SER A 231 -1.63 82.37 25.34
N LYS A 232 -1.27 83.67 25.43
CA LYS A 232 -0.39 84.15 26.51
C LYS A 232 -1.05 84.09 27.89
N ARG A 233 -2.36 84.32 27.96
CA ARG A 233 -3.08 84.42 29.23
C ARG A 233 -3.37 83.05 29.85
N PHE A 234 -3.79 82.09 29.04
CA PHE A 234 -4.26 80.78 29.48
C PHE A 234 -3.32 79.63 29.05
N ASP A 235 -2.14 79.94 28.54
CA ASP A 235 -1.13 78.99 28.04
C ASP A 235 -1.68 78.02 26.98
N LEU A 236 -2.49 78.57 26.07
CA LEU A 236 -3.20 77.79 25.03
C LEU A 236 -2.35 77.66 23.76
N SER A 237 -2.39 76.49 23.13
CA SER A 237 -1.78 76.30 21.81
C SER A 237 -2.52 77.11 20.74
N ASP A 238 -1.86 77.39 19.61
CA ASP A 238 -2.49 78.14 18.50
C ASP A 238 -3.79 77.49 18.02
N VAL A 239 -3.84 76.15 18.01
CA VAL A 239 -5.02 75.36 17.60
C VAL A 239 -6.16 75.50 18.62
N GLN A 240 -5.84 75.50 19.92
CA GLN A 240 -6.85 75.75 20.98
C GLN A 240 -7.37 77.18 20.93
N ALA A 241 -6.47 78.17 20.83
CA ALA A 241 -6.84 79.58 20.77
C ALA A 241 -7.73 79.88 19.55
N GLN A 242 -7.39 79.32 18.39
CA GLN A 242 -8.23 79.39 17.19
C GLN A 242 -9.62 78.79 17.46
N ALA A 243 -9.67 77.57 18.00
CA ALA A 243 -10.91 76.88 18.27
C ALA A 243 -11.81 77.67 19.23
N ILE A 244 -11.23 78.34 20.25
CA ILE A 244 -11.95 79.17 21.22
C ILE A 244 -12.57 80.40 20.56
N VAL A 245 -11.84 81.09 19.67
CA VAL A 245 -12.40 82.23 18.93
C VAL A 245 -13.55 81.79 18.01
N ASP A 246 -13.46 80.58 17.46
CA ASP A 246 -14.51 80.00 16.60
C ASP A 246 -15.69 79.39 17.39
N MET A 247 -15.70 79.49 18.72
CA MET A 247 -16.80 79.00 19.56
C MET A 247 -18.11 79.72 19.27
N ARG A 248 -19.21 78.95 19.30
CA ARG A 248 -20.56 79.50 19.16
C ARG A 248 -21.17 79.76 20.53
N LEU A 249 -21.92 80.86 20.68
CA LEU A 249 -22.58 81.23 21.95
C LEU A 249 -23.48 80.13 22.54
N ARG A 250 -24.05 79.25 21.71
CA ARG A 250 -24.86 78.10 22.18
C ARG A 250 -24.08 77.13 23.07
N THR A 251 -22.75 77.08 22.94
CA THR A 251 -21.87 76.18 23.71
C THR A 251 -21.85 76.54 25.20
N LEU A 252 -22.30 77.74 25.57
CA LEU A 252 -22.41 78.20 26.96
C LEU A 252 -23.61 77.61 27.70
N VAL A 253 -24.57 77.00 26.99
CA VAL A 253 -25.72 76.35 27.60
C VAL A 253 -25.24 75.16 28.44
N GLY A 254 -25.75 75.00 29.67
CA GLY A 254 -25.27 73.98 30.61
C GLY A 254 -25.26 72.55 30.06
N LEU A 255 -26.21 72.19 29.20
CA LEU A 255 -26.23 70.89 28.51
C LEU A 255 -25.07 70.70 27.52
N GLU A 256 -24.68 71.75 26.79
CA GLU A 256 -23.56 71.69 25.83
C GLU A 256 -22.20 71.66 26.57
N ARG A 257 -22.08 72.42 27.66
CA ARG A 257 -20.92 72.31 28.56
C ARG A 257 -20.75 70.89 29.11
N LYS A 258 -21.85 70.29 29.61
CA LYS A 258 -21.81 68.92 30.12
C LYS A 258 -21.40 67.92 29.04
N LYS A 259 -21.90 68.05 27.81
CA LYS A 259 -21.47 67.19 26.68
C LYS A 259 -19.97 67.28 26.42
N ILE A 260 -19.37 68.48 26.49
CA ILE A 260 -17.92 68.67 26.33
C ILE A 260 -17.15 67.99 27.45
N GLU A 261 -17.60 68.14 28.70
CA GLU A 261 -16.98 67.49 29.86
C GLU A 261 -17.08 65.96 29.77
N ASP A 262 -18.25 65.44 29.41
CA ASP A 262 -18.50 64.00 29.22
C ASP A 262 -17.64 63.44 28.05
N GLU A 263 -17.62 64.12 26.89
CA GLU A 263 -16.80 63.73 25.72
C GLU A 263 -15.31 63.72 26.06
N TYR A 264 -14.81 64.74 26.77
CA TYR A 264 -13.42 64.80 27.22
C TYR A 264 -13.11 63.64 28.16
N ALA A 265 -13.97 63.37 29.14
CA ALA A 265 -13.76 62.28 30.10
C ALA A 265 -13.72 60.90 29.41
N GLU A 266 -14.56 60.67 28.39
CA GLU A 266 -14.51 59.44 27.58
C GLU A 266 -13.25 59.36 26.71
N LEU A 267 -12.82 60.48 26.12
CA LEU A 267 -11.60 60.53 25.31
C LEU A 267 -10.35 60.27 26.15
N ILE A 268 -10.25 60.80 27.36
CA ILE A 268 -9.12 60.50 28.25
C ILE A 268 -9.04 59.01 28.59
N LYS A 269 -10.18 58.36 28.86
CA LYS A 269 -10.23 56.90 29.04
C LYS A 269 -9.78 56.16 27.80
N THR A 270 -10.22 56.61 26.62
CA THR A 270 -9.87 56.01 25.32
C THR A 270 -8.37 56.18 25.02
N ILE A 271 -7.81 57.36 25.25
CA ILE A 271 -6.37 57.66 25.10
C ILE A 271 -5.54 56.75 26.00
N ALA A 272 -5.91 56.64 27.29
CA ALA A 272 -5.22 55.79 28.24
C ALA A 272 -5.22 54.31 27.79
N GLU A 273 -6.36 53.83 27.29
CA GLU A 273 -6.51 52.48 26.75
C GLU A 273 -5.66 52.26 25.48
N LEU A 274 -5.69 53.19 24.53
CA LEU A 274 -4.90 53.11 23.29
C LEU A 274 -3.39 53.17 23.56
N GLN A 275 -2.96 54.02 24.50
CA GLN A 275 -1.57 54.10 24.94
C GLN A 275 -1.13 52.79 25.61
N ASP A 276 -1.97 52.19 26.44
CA ASP A 276 -1.68 50.90 27.08
C ASP A 276 -1.56 49.76 26.05
N ILE A 277 -2.43 49.75 25.03
CA ILE A 277 -2.33 48.81 23.91
C ILE A 277 -0.98 48.95 23.20
N LEU A 278 -0.56 50.18 22.85
CA LEU A 278 0.70 50.43 22.14
C LEU A 278 1.94 50.09 22.97
N ARG A 279 1.86 50.22 24.30
CA ARG A 279 2.96 49.87 25.22
C ARG A 279 3.13 48.37 25.40
N SER A 280 2.08 47.57 25.17
CA SER A 280 2.08 46.14 25.47
C SER A 280 1.99 45.29 24.19
N PRO A 281 3.13 44.68 23.75
CA PRO A 281 3.13 43.74 22.63
C PRO A 281 2.18 42.56 22.83
N ARG A 282 1.95 42.16 24.08
CA ARG A 282 1.01 41.09 24.44
C ARG A 282 -0.44 41.50 24.18
N ARG A 283 -0.83 42.75 24.49
CA ARG A 283 -2.17 43.25 24.18
C ARG A 283 -2.43 43.29 22.68
N ILE A 284 -1.47 43.78 21.90
CA ILE A 284 -1.55 43.79 20.43
C ILE A 284 -1.74 42.35 19.91
N ALA A 285 -0.94 41.39 20.39
CA ALA A 285 -1.09 39.99 20.01
C ALA A 285 -2.47 39.41 20.39
N GLY A 286 -2.99 39.77 21.56
CA GLY A 286 -4.34 39.42 21.99
C GLY A 286 -5.43 39.97 21.07
N ILE A 287 -5.28 41.21 20.58
CA ILE A 287 -6.19 41.80 19.61
C ILE A 287 -6.13 41.02 18.29
N VAL A 288 -4.93 40.70 17.77
CA VAL A 288 -4.77 39.87 16.56
C VAL A 288 -5.53 38.56 16.70
N LYS A 289 -5.38 37.87 17.84
CA LYS A 289 -6.08 36.62 18.13
C LYS A 289 -7.59 36.81 18.11
N SER A 290 -8.10 37.84 18.80
CA SER A 290 -9.53 38.11 18.90
C SER A 290 -10.18 38.42 17.54
N GLU A 291 -9.54 39.26 16.72
CA GLU A 291 -10.03 39.61 15.38
C GLU A 291 -9.99 38.38 14.44
N THR A 292 -8.93 37.57 14.53
CA THR A 292 -8.79 36.35 13.72
C THR A 292 -9.88 35.31 14.05
N LEU A 293 -10.21 35.16 15.33
CA LEU A 293 -11.29 34.27 15.76
C LEU A 293 -12.69 34.82 15.42
N ASP A 294 -12.88 36.14 15.41
CA ASP A 294 -14.12 36.75 14.92
C ASP A 294 -14.33 36.49 13.42
N VAL A 295 -13.27 36.60 12.61
CA VAL A 295 -13.31 36.25 11.18
C VAL A 295 -13.69 34.78 10.99
N LYS A 296 -13.15 33.86 11.81
CA LYS A 296 -13.56 32.44 11.79
C LYS A 296 -15.05 32.28 12.11
N LYS A 297 -15.58 32.99 13.10
CA LYS A 297 -17.02 32.92 13.45
C LYS A 297 -17.92 33.40 12.31
N ARG A 298 -17.48 34.41 11.56
CA ARG A 298 -18.27 35.02 10.49
C ARG A 298 -18.19 34.30 9.15
N PHE A 299 -17.03 33.71 8.84
CA PHE A 299 -16.73 33.16 7.50
C PHE A 299 -16.27 31.70 7.52
N GLY A 300 -16.24 31.05 8.67
CA GLY A 300 -15.87 29.64 8.77
C GLY A 300 -16.92 28.72 8.15
N ASP A 301 -16.45 27.68 7.47
CA ASP A 301 -17.25 26.61 6.91
C ASP A 301 -16.76 25.23 7.34
N GLU A 302 -17.58 24.20 7.08
CA GLU A 302 -17.19 22.81 7.31
C GLU A 302 -16.23 22.33 6.22
N ARG A 303 -15.32 21.46 6.64
CA ARG A 303 -14.31 20.86 5.74
C ARG A 303 -14.98 20.04 4.65
N ARG A 304 -14.57 20.24 3.39
CA ARG A 304 -15.12 19.49 2.24
C ARG A 304 -14.31 18.24 1.90
N THR A 305 -12.99 18.38 2.00
CA THR A 305 -12.02 17.35 1.62
C THR A 305 -11.79 16.38 2.77
N THR A 306 -11.98 15.10 2.51
CA THR A 306 -11.62 14.06 3.49
C THR A 306 -10.14 13.76 3.42
N ILE A 307 -9.51 13.50 4.56
CA ILE A 307 -8.14 12.97 4.59
C ILE A 307 -8.26 11.54 5.11
N GLU A 308 -7.92 10.60 4.25
CA GLU A 308 -7.82 9.21 4.64
C GLU A 308 -6.34 8.90 4.84
N ALA A 309 -6.03 7.97 5.74
CA ALA A 309 -4.69 7.40 5.75
C ALA A 309 -4.38 6.91 4.32
N ALA A 310 -3.19 7.24 3.81
CA ALA A 310 -2.79 6.72 2.52
C ALA A 310 -2.89 5.21 2.65
N GLU A 311 -3.58 4.57 1.72
CA GLU A 311 -3.46 3.14 1.51
C GLU A 311 -2.05 2.84 0.96
N ASP A 312 -1.00 3.28 1.63
CA ASP A 312 0.23 2.50 1.69
C ASP A 312 -0.09 1.36 2.65
N GLU A 313 -0.74 0.35 2.09
CA GLU A 313 -0.84 -1.00 2.62
C GLU A 313 -1.31 -1.14 4.08
N LEU A 314 -2.63 -1.02 4.33
CA LEU A 314 -3.26 -2.24 4.86
C LEU A 314 -3.13 -3.25 3.73
N SER A 315 -1.97 -3.92 3.64
CA SER A 315 -1.84 -5.04 2.73
C SER A 315 -3.02 -5.96 3.05
N ILE A 316 -3.56 -6.65 2.05
CA ILE A 316 -4.57 -7.68 2.31
C ILE A 316 -4.08 -8.59 3.45
N GLU A 317 -2.77 -8.74 3.62
CA GLU A 317 -2.07 -9.29 4.80
C GLU A 317 -2.55 -8.69 6.14
N GLN A 318 -2.56 -7.38 6.36
CA GLN A 318 -2.96 -6.77 7.64
C GLN A 318 -4.47 -6.91 7.96
N ILE A 319 -5.34 -6.99 6.94
CA ILE A 319 -6.78 -7.24 7.12
C ILE A 319 -7.08 -8.73 7.27
N THR A 320 -6.32 -9.59 6.59
CA THR A 320 -6.54 -11.03 6.60
C THR A 320 -5.91 -11.62 7.85
N PRO A 321 -6.65 -12.36 8.68
CA PRO A 321 -6.08 -12.98 9.86
C PRO A 321 -4.98 -13.98 9.45
N ASN A 322 -3.84 -13.93 10.16
CA ASN A 322 -2.71 -14.83 9.94
C ASN A 322 -2.99 -16.21 10.57
N ILE A 323 -3.77 -17.04 9.88
CA ILE A 323 -4.21 -18.36 10.37
C ILE A 323 -3.56 -19.48 9.59
N ASP A 324 -3.44 -20.65 10.23
CA ASP A 324 -2.98 -21.87 9.57
C ASP A 324 -4.07 -22.38 8.61
N VAL A 325 -3.64 -22.64 7.37
CA VAL A 325 -4.48 -23.16 6.29
C VAL A 325 -3.82 -24.35 5.62
N VAL A 326 -4.65 -25.24 5.11
CA VAL A 326 -4.25 -26.35 4.25
C VAL A 326 -4.44 -25.91 2.81
N VAL A 327 -3.39 -26.01 2.00
CA VAL A 327 -3.45 -25.74 0.55
C VAL A 327 -3.38 -27.06 -0.21
N THR A 328 -4.25 -27.21 -1.20
CA THR A 328 -4.25 -28.35 -2.11
C THR A 328 -4.15 -27.89 -3.55
N TYR A 329 -3.26 -28.51 -4.32
CA TYR A 329 -3.09 -28.28 -5.76
C TYR A 329 -3.27 -29.61 -6.51
N THR A 330 -4.14 -29.64 -7.52
CA THR A 330 -4.47 -30.86 -8.27
C THR A 330 -3.65 -31.00 -9.55
N VAL A 331 -3.64 -32.20 -10.13
CA VAL A 331 -3.04 -32.47 -11.45
C VAL A 331 -3.72 -31.64 -12.54
N GLY A 332 -5.04 -31.39 -12.44
CA GLY A 332 -5.79 -30.53 -13.35
C GLY A 332 -5.50 -29.03 -13.20
N GLY A 333 -4.57 -28.64 -12.33
CA GLY A 333 -4.18 -27.25 -12.15
C GLY A 333 -5.13 -26.44 -11.25
N TYR A 334 -5.98 -27.08 -10.45
CA TYR A 334 -6.86 -26.39 -9.51
C TYR A 334 -6.17 -26.21 -8.16
N ILE A 335 -6.31 -25.03 -7.57
CA ILE A 335 -5.77 -24.69 -6.26
C ILE A 335 -6.86 -24.14 -5.35
N LYS A 336 -6.78 -24.50 -4.06
CA LYS A 336 -7.64 -23.98 -3.00
C LYS A 336 -6.92 -23.98 -1.66
N ARG A 337 -7.44 -23.18 -0.73
CA ARG A 337 -7.12 -23.29 0.69
C ARG A 337 -8.37 -23.63 1.51
N VAL A 338 -8.15 -24.24 2.67
CA VAL A 338 -9.16 -24.55 3.68
C VAL A 338 -8.55 -24.29 5.05
N SER A 339 -9.29 -23.71 5.99
CA SER A 339 -8.85 -23.59 7.39
C SER A 339 -8.53 -24.96 8.00
N VAL A 340 -7.46 -25.03 8.81
CA VAL A 340 -7.07 -26.24 9.56
C VAL A 340 -8.19 -26.69 10.51
N ASP A 341 -8.93 -25.76 11.12
CA ASP A 341 -10.00 -26.09 12.08
C ASP A 341 -11.18 -26.79 11.39
N THR A 342 -11.59 -26.29 10.22
CA THR A 342 -12.60 -26.94 9.37
C THR A 342 -12.15 -28.34 8.95
N PHE A 343 -10.85 -28.50 8.71
CA PHE A 343 -10.26 -29.78 8.34
C PHE A 343 -10.25 -30.78 9.52
N ARG A 344 -9.96 -30.33 10.75
CA ARG A 344 -9.95 -31.16 11.99
C ARG A 344 -11.34 -31.53 12.52
N THR A 345 -12.29 -30.60 12.46
CA THR A 345 -13.63 -30.78 13.10
C THR A 345 -14.44 -31.91 12.47
N GLN A 346 -14.27 -32.17 11.16
CA GLN A 346 -14.93 -33.30 10.49
C GLN A 346 -14.23 -34.66 10.72
N SER A 347 -13.02 -34.71 11.28
CA SER A 347 -12.37 -35.98 11.66
C SER A 347 -12.97 -36.59 12.92
N ARG A 348 -13.56 -35.76 13.80
CA ARG A 348 -14.25 -36.24 15.02
C ARG A 348 -15.67 -36.72 14.68
N GLY A 349 -15.79 -38.00 14.29
CA GLY A 349 -17.06 -38.74 14.32
C GLY A 349 -17.76 -39.02 12.98
N GLY A 350 -17.13 -38.86 11.82
CA GLY A 350 -17.74 -39.08 10.51
C GLY A 350 -17.41 -40.43 9.87
N ARG A 351 -18.45 -41.17 9.42
CA ARG A 351 -18.33 -42.35 8.53
C ARG A 351 -17.42 -42.03 7.33
N GLY A 352 -16.58 -43.00 6.94
CA GLY A 352 -15.58 -42.88 5.88
C GLY A 352 -16.10 -42.18 4.62
N VAL A 353 -15.26 -41.33 4.03
CA VAL A 353 -15.59 -40.57 2.81
C VAL A 353 -15.71 -41.56 1.65
N THR A 354 -16.93 -42.02 1.41
CA THR A 354 -17.33 -42.72 0.19
C THR A 354 -16.95 -41.87 -1.03
N GLY A 355 -16.07 -42.35 -1.92
CA GLY A 355 -15.81 -41.64 -3.18
C GLY A 355 -14.58 -42.00 -4.01
N ILE A 356 -13.75 -42.98 -3.64
CA ILE A 356 -12.53 -43.30 -4.42
C ILE A 356 -12.86 -43.86 -5.82
N SER A 357 -14.02 -44.49 -6.00
CA SER A 357 -14.41 -45.12 -7.27
C SER A 357 -14.72 -44.15 -8.43
N ASN A 358 -14.84 -42.83 -8.17
CA ASN A 358 -15.22 -41.82 -9.17
C ASN A 358 -14.21 -40.65 -9.32
N LEU A 359 -12.99 -40.76 -8.78
CA LEU A 359 -11.97 -39.73 -8.93
C LEU A 359 -11.43 -39.68 -10.36
N LYS A 360 -11.67 -38.56 -11.05
CA LYS A 360 -11.04 -38.28 -12.35
C LYS A 360 -9.58 -37.88 -12.13
N ARG A 361 -8.71 -38.16 -13.12
CA ARG A 361 -7.28 -37.79 -13.10
C ARG A 361 -7.03 -36.33 -12.71
N GLU A 362 -7.87 -35.42 -13.19
CA GLU A 362 -7.81 -33.97 -12.95
C GLU A 362 -8.07 -33.57 -11.48
N ASP A 363 -8.83 -34.39 -10.75
CA ASP A 363 -9.21 -34.16 -9.35
C ASP A 363 -8.16 -34.71 -8.36
N VAL A 364 -7.15 -35.44 -8.83
CA VAL A 364 -6.09 -35.99 -8.00
C VAL A 364 -5.21 -34.87 -7.43
N VAL A 365 -5.08 -34.84 -6.10
CA VAL A 365 -4.23 -33.88 -5.40
C VAL A 365 -2.76 -34.21 -5.65
N ARG A 366 -2.05 -33.30 -6.31
CA ARG A 366 -0.61 -33.38 -6.58
C ARG A 366 0.21 -32.89 -5.39
N ASN A 367 -0.16 -31.73 -4.83
CA ASN A 367 0.51 -31.15 -3.66
C ASN A 367 -0.50 -30.88 -2.56
N PHE A 368 -0.11 -31.20 -1.33
CA PHE A 368 -0.86 -30.97 -0.11
C PHE A 368 0.13 -30.44 0.93
N PHE A 369 -0.11 -29.27 1.52
CA PHE A 369 0.77 -28.72 2.54
C PHE A 369 0.03 -27.74 3.45
N MET A 370 0.54 -27.58 4.66
CA MET A 370 0.11 -26.53 5.57
C MET A 370 0.97 -25.29 5.37
N THR A 371 0.33 -24.13 5.46
CA THR A 371 0.98 -22.82 5.40
C THR A 371 0.11 -21.83 6.15
N LYS A 372 0.63 -20.64 6.47
CA LYS A 372 -0.22 -19.55 6.95
C LYS A 372 -0.76 -18.72 5.79
N THR A 373 -1.86 -18.02 6.03
CA THR A 373 -2.42 -17.07 5.06
C THR A 373 -1.42 -16.00 4.64
N HIS A 374 -0.49 -15.61 5.51
CA HIS A 374 0.52 -14.60 5.20
C HIS A 374 1.77 -15.16 4.53
N ASP A 375 2.01 -16.46 4.62
CA ASP A 375 3.20 -17.06 4.02
C ASP A 375 3.15 -17.02 2.49
N HIS A 376 4.32 -17.21 1.88
CA HIS A 376 4.45 -17.26 0.44
C HIS A 376 4.31 -18.68 -0.08
N VAL A 377 3.66 -18.83 -1.23
CA VAL A 377 3.64 -20.05 -2.02
C VAL A 377 4.35 -19.78 -3.34
N LEU A 378 5.45 -20.49 -3.59
CA LEU A 378 6.24 -20.40 -4.81
C LEU A 378 5.79 -21.45 -5.81
N PHE A 379 5.66 -21.05 -7.08
CA PHE A 379 5.26 -21.91 -8.20
C PHE A 379 6.35 -21.89 -9.25
N PHE A 380 7.02 -23.02 -9.46
CA PHE A 380 8.05 -23.19 -10.48
C PHE A 380 7.46 -23.81 -11.73
N THR A 381 7.92 -23.38 -12.90
CA THR A 381 7.36 -23.81 -14.19
C THR A 381 8.36 -24.56 -15.05
N ASN A 382 7.87 -25.34 -16.00
CA ASN A 382 8.66 -26.06 -17.01
C ASN A 382 9.59 -25.14 -17.82
N MET A 383 9.24 -23.86 -17.98
CA MET A 383 10.05 -22.84 -18.64
C MET A 383 11.12 -22.20 -17.74
N GLY A 384 11.32 -22.71 -16.52
CA GLY A 384 12.38 -22.24 -15.63
C GLY A 384 12.04 -20.91 -14.94
N ARG A 385 10.77 -20.54 -14.87
CA ARG A 385 10.28 -19.34 -14.17
C ARG A 385 9.72 -19.73 -12.80
N VAL A 386 9.65 -18.73 -11.93
CA VAL A 386 9.04 -18.83 -10.61
C VAL A 386 8.04 -17.70 -10.42
N TYR A 387 6.87 -18.06 -9.91
CA TYR A 387 5.78 -17.17 -9.55
C TYR A 387 5.51 -17.29 -8.06
N ARG A 388 4.76 -16.34 -7.51
CA ARG A 388 4.48 -16.25 -6.08
C ARG A 388 3.05 -15.79 -5.86
N LEU A 389 2.39 -16.45 -4.91
CA LEU A 389 1.16 -15.97 -4.28
C LEU A 389 1.38 -15.91 -2.76
N ARG A 390 0.63 -15.05 -2.07
CA ARG A 390 0.42 -15.17 -0.63
C ARG A 390 -0.64 -16.24 -0.36
N GLY A 391 -0.58 -16.89 0.79
CA GLY A 391 -1.59 -17.87 1.20
C GLY A 391 -3.02 -17.32 1.12
N TYR A 392 -3.24 -16.05 1.47
CA TYR A 392 -4.55 -15.41 1.42
C TYR A 392 -5.06 -15.14 -0.01
N GLU A 393 -4.17 -15.04 -1.00
CA GLU A 393 -4.55 -14.85 -2.42
C GLU A 393 -5.11 -16.15 -3.02
N ILE A 394 -4.87 -17.30 -2.38
CA ILE A 394 -5.47 -18.56 -2.75
C ILE A 394 -6.93 -18.58 -2.25
N PRO A 395 -7.92 -18.89 -3.12
CA PRO A 395 -9.33 -18.90 -2.74
C PRO A 395 -9.65 -19.86 -1.60
N ASP A 396 -10.37 -19.36 -0.59
CA ASP A 396 -10.89 -20.14 0.53
C ASP A 396 -12.17 -20.87 0.09
N THR A 397 -12.23 -22.18 0.36
CA THR A 397 -13.33 -23.03 -0.10
C THR A 397 -13.61 -24.18 0.86
N THR A 398 -14.68 -24.93 0.61
CA THR A 398 -14.95 -26.17 1.36
C THR A 398 -14.04 -27.32 0.93
N ARG A 399 -13.82 -28.30 1.81
CA ARG A 399 -12.98 -29.48 1.52
C ARG A 399 -13.42 -30.23 0.26
N GLN A 400 -14.71 -30.28 -0.05
CA GLN A 400 -15.26 -30.97 -1.22
C GLN A 400 -15.21 -30.15 -2.53
N ALA A 401 -15.04 -28.83 -2.46
CA ALA A 401 -14.99 -27.99 -3.66
C ALA A 401 -13.71 -28.26 -4.48
N ARG A 402 -13.76 -28.15 -5.80
CA ARG A 402 -12.59 -28.35 -6.67
C ARG A 402 -11.53 -27.25 -6.54
N GLY A 403 -11.93 -26.04 -6.14
CA GLY A 403 -11.05 -24.86 -6.10
C GLY A 403 -11.06 -24.09 -7.42
N THR A 404 -10.09 -23.19 -7.59
CA THR A 404 -9.97 -22.31 -8.76
C THR A 404 -8.78 -22.73 -9.62
N ALA A 405 -8.92 -22.65 -10.94
CA ALA A 405 -7.81 -22.93 -11.85
C ALA A 405 -6.64 -21.94 -11.61
N LEU A 406 -5.41 -22.44 -11.44
CA LEU A 406 -4.24 -21.64 -11.10
C LEU A 406 -3.92 -20.59 -12.17
N VAL A 407 -4.23 -20.87 -13.44
CA VAL A 407 -4.10 -19.93 -14.57
C VAL A 407 -4.97 -18.67 -14.43
N ASN A 408 -6.00 -18.69 -13.57
CA ASN A 408 -6.80 -17.50 -13.27
C ASN A 408 -6.15 -16.62 -12.19
N LEU A 409 -5.20 -17.17 -11.42
CA LEU A 409 -4.49 -16.47 -10.35
C LEU A 409 -3.10 -16.00 -10.80
N LEU A 410 -2.46 -16.76 -11.68
CA LEU A 410 -1.14 -16.49 -12.25
C LEU A 410 -1.22 -16.31 -13.76
N THR A 411 -0.61 -15.24 -14.27
CA THR A 411 -0.52 -15.01 -15.72
C THR A 411 0.61 -15.85 -16.32
N LEU A 412 0.27 -17.07 -16.73
CA LEU A 412 1.19 -17.98 -17.40
C LEU A 412 1.10 -17.84 -18.93
N PRO A 413 2.23 -17.70 -19.64
CA PRO A 413 2.32 -17.84 -21.09
C PRO A 413 1.73 -19.17 -21.60
N PRO A 414 1.26 -19.23 -22.87
CA PRO A 414 0.80 -20.48 -23.48
C PRO A 414 1.87 -21.58 -23.44
N GLY A 415 1.50 -22.78 -22.99
CA GLY A 415 2.40 -23.94 -22.88
C GLY A 415 3.29 -23.96 -21.63
N GLU A 416 3.17 -22.95 -20.76
CA GLU A 416 3.89 -22.92 -19.48
C GLU A 416 3.08 -23.64 -18.39
N GLU A 417 3.70 -24.65 -17.77
CA GLU A 417 3.07 -25.53 -16.78
C GLU A 417 3.84 -25.54 -15.47
N VAL A 418 3.14 -25.62 -14.34
CA VAL A 418 3.75 -25.67 -13.01
C VAL A 418 4.31 -27.07 -12.73
N THR A 419 5.59 -27.13 -12.43
CA THR A 419 6.35 -28.36 -12.13
C THR A 419 6.43 -28.62 -10.63
N ALA A 420 6.57 -27.57 -9.82
CA ALA A 420 6.71 -27.68 -8.38
C ALA A 420 6.07 -26.50 -7.62
N VAL A 421 5.57 -26.78 -6.42
CA VAL A 421 4.91 -25.80 -5.54
C VAL A 421 5.43 -25.94 -4.11
N PHE A 422 5.87 -24.84 -3.49
CA PHE A 422 6.41 -24.86 -2.13
C PHE A 422 5.84 -23.74 -1.26
N PRO A 423 5.39 -24.02 -0.03
CA PRO A 423 5.24 -22.99 0.98
C PRO A 423 6.61 -22.51 1.46
N VAL A 424 6.73 -21.20 1.69
CA VAL A 424 7.92 -20.54 2.22
C VAL A 424 7.48 -19.56 3.29
N HIS A 425 7.76 -19.93 4.55
CA HIS A 425 7.49 -19.09 5.73
C HIS A 425 8.52 -17.95 5.86
N HIS A 426 9.80 -18.29 5.70
CA HIS A 426 10.91 -17.35 5.79
C HIS A 426 11.90 -17.60 4.66
N PHE A 427 12.44 -16.54 4.06
CA PHE A 427 13.45 -16.65 3.01
C PHE A 427 14.88 -16.70 3.56
N GLU A 428 15.06 -16.38 4.84
CA GLU A 428 16.35 -16.34 5.52
C GLU A 428 16.86 -17.73 5.92
N GLY A 429 18.18 -17.82 6.11
CA GLY A 429 18.89 -19.02 6.54
C GLY A 429 19.61 -19.77 5.40
N GLU A 430 20.29 -20.85 5.78
CA GLU A 430 21.06 -21.70 4.85
C GLU A 430 20.16 -22.74 4.17
N ARG A 431 19.14 -22.26 3.46
CA ARG A 431 18.24 -23.09 2.63
C ARG A 431 18.47 -22.85 1.15
N TYR A 432 18.37 -23.92 0.38
CA TYR A 432 18.66 -23.95 -1.04
C TYR A 432 17.51 -24.60 -1.81
N LEU A 433 17.21 -24.05 -2.98
CA LEU A 433 16.39 -24.71 -3.98
C LEU A 433 17.31 -25.44 -4.95
N VAL A 434 17.13 -26.75 -5.04
CA VAL A 434 17.82 -27.64 -5.97
C VAL A 434 16.88 -27.87 -7.15
N MET A 435 17.32 -27.46 -8.34
CA MET A 435 16.55 -27.52 -9.58
C MET A 435 17.25 -28.45 -10.55
N VAL A 436 16.49 -29.32 -11.22
CA VAL A 436 16.99 -30.24 -12.24
C VAL A 436 16.17 -30.12 -13.51
N THR A 437 16.86 -30.12 -14.66
CA THR A 437 16.25 -30.10 -15.98
C THR A 437 16.19 -31.49 -16.62
N ARG A 438 15.36 -31.66 -17.65
CA ARG A 438 15.21 -32.93 -18.39
C ARG A 438 16.52 -33.38 -19.06
N GLN A 439 17.36 -32.44 -19.49
CA GLN A 439 18.67 -32.74 -20.08
C GLN A 439 19.78 -32.97 -19.04
N GLY A 440 19.44 -33.10 -17.76
CA GLY A 440 20.40 -33.47 -16.71
C GLY A 440 21.29 -32.32 -16.26
N VAL A 441 20.82 -31.08 -16.33
CA VAL A 441 21.47 -29.92 -15.68
C VAL A 441 20.89 -29.77 -14.28
N ILE A 442 21.75 -29.62 -13.28
CA ILE A 442 21.38 -29.32 -11.89
C ILE A 442 21.87 -27.94 -11.49
N LYS A 443 21.08 -27.27 -10.68
CA LYS A 443 21.40 -25.96 -10.13
C LYS A 443 20.94 -25.85 -8.69
N LYS A 444 21.80 -25.28 -7.86
CA LYS A 444 21.48 -24.95 -6.47
C LYS A 444 21.47 -23.43 -6.32
N THR A 445 20.38 -22.87 -5.79
CA THR A 445 20.25 -21.43 -5.55
C THR A 445 19.75 -21.17 -4.14
N LYS A 446 20.31 -20.17 -3.46
CA LYS A 446 19.85 -19.78 -2.12
C LYS A 446 18.40 -19.32 -2.17
N LEU A 447 17.62 -19.69 -1.15
CA LEU A 447 16.19 -19.39 -1.08
C LEU A 447 15.91 -17.87 -1.03
N ASP A 448 16.79 -17.11 -0.38
CA ASP A 448 16.72 -15.64 -0.27
C ASP A 448 16.59 -14.91 -1.61
N GLN A 449 17.15 -15.44 -2.70
CA GLN A 449 17.07 -14.86 -4.03
C GLN A 449 15.64 -14.85 -4.60
N PHE A 450 14.72 -15.57 -3.96
CA PHE A 450 13.30 -15.66 -4.31
C PHE A 450 12.40 -14.84 -3.37
N ALA A 451 12.96 -14.04 -2.46
CA ALA A 451 12.18 -13.20 -1.54
C ALA A 451 11.32 -12.15 -2.28
N ASN A 452 11.84 -11.59 -3.38
CA ASN A 452 11.23 -10.48 -4.10
C ASN A 452 10.69 -10.87 -5.48
N VAL A 453 9.88 -11.94 -5.55
CA VAL A 453 9.22 -12.38 -6.80
C VAL A 453 8.04 -11.46 -7.13
N ARG A 454 8.11 -10.80 -8.29
CA ARG A 454 7.03 -9.94 -8.83
C ARG A 454 5.88 -10.78 -9.41
N ARG A 455 4.70 -10.19 -9.60
CA ARG A 455 3.52 -10.88 -10.16
C ARG A 455 3.73 -11.48 -11.56
N ASN A 456 4.57 -10.87 -12.39
CA ASN A 456 4.96 -11.40 -13.69
C ASN A 456 5.99 -12.55 -13.63
N GLY A 457 6.34 -12.99 -12.42
CA GLY A 457 7.33 -14.02 -12.17
C GLY A 457 8.76 -13.55 -12.36
N LEU A 458 9.70 -14.42 -12.02
CA LEU A 458 11.13 -14.23 -12.20
C LEU A 458 11.73 -15.45 -12.88
N ILE A 459 12.88 -15.29 -13.53
CA ILE A 459 13.68 -16.42 -14.01
C ILE A 459 14.30 -17.12 -12.80
N ALA A 460 14.10 -18.43 -12.66
CA ALA A 460 14.73 -19.27 -11.62
C ALA A 460 15.96 -20.01 -12.16
N ILE A 461 15.94 -20.38 -13.45
CA ILE A 461 17.03 -21.05 -14.17
C ILE A 461 16.97 -20.68 -15.65
N ASN A 462 18.11 -20.45 -16.28
CA ASN A 462 18.19 -20.35 -17.73
C ASN A 462 18.27 -21.76 -18.32
N LEU A 463 17.33 -22.07 -19.21
CA LEU A 463 17.24 -23.36 -19.89
C LEU A 463 17.92 -23.30 -21.25
N ASP A 464 18.53 -24.42 -21.66
CA ASP A 464 19.02 -24.57 -23.02
C ASP A 464 17.84 -24.77 -24.00
N PRO A 465 18.02 -24.49 -25.31
CA PRO A 465 17.00 -24.75 -26.31
C PRO A 465 16.49 -26.21 -26.26
N GLY A 466 15.18 -26.38 -26.11
CA GLY A 466 14.54 -27.69 -26.01
C GLY A 466 14.70 -28.39 -24.65
N ASP A 467 15.26 -27.73 -23.65
CA ASP A 467 15.28 -28.22 -22.27
C ASP A 467 14.07 -27.69 -21.48
N ALA A 468 13.73 -28.37 -20.38
CA ALA A 468 12.64 -27.98 -19.50
C ALA A 468 13.04 -28.24 -18.05
N LEU A 469 12.65 -27.35 -17.14
CA LEU A 469 12.75 -27.61 -15.72
C LEU A 469 11.85 -28.81 -15.39
N LEU A 470 12.43 -29.84 -14.77
CA LEU A 470 11.74 -31.09 -14.47
C LEU A 470 11.28 -31.12 -13.01
N ALA A 471 12.23 -30.88 -12.10
CA ALA A 471 12.00 -31.03 -10.67
C ALA A 471 12.70 -29.91 -9.90
N VAL A 472 12.10 -29.55 -8.78
CA VAL A 472 12.64 -28.62 -7.79
C VAL A 472 12.45 -29.27 -6.44
N ASP A 473 13.41 -29.09 -5.53
CA ASP A 473 13.27 -29.52 -4.14
C ASP A 473 14.04 -28.60 -3.20
N LEU A 474 13.66 -28.60 -1.92
CA LEU A 474 14.26 -27.78 -0.88
C LEU A 474 15.32 -28.57 -0.11
N SER A 475 16.50 -28.00 0.07
CA SER A 475 17.58 -28.61 0.84
C SER A 475 18.29 -27.63 1.78
N ASN A 476 19.06 -28.18 2.73
CA ASN A 476 19.88 -27.44 3.70
C ASN A 476 21.36 -27.32 3.28
N GLY A 477 21.73 -27.77 2.07
CA GLY A 477 23.09 -27.67 1.55
C GLY A 477 24.01 -28.85 1.88
N THR A 478 23.54 -29.85 2.63
CA THR A 478 24.32 -31.04 3.05
C THR A 478 23.76 -32.40 2.64
N ARG A 479 22.56 -32.45 2.05
CA ARG A 479 21.86 -33.70 1.73
C ARG A 479 22.39 -34.36 0.45
N ASP A 480 22.15 -35.65 0.34
CA ASP A 480 22.41 -36.38 -0.89
C ASP A 480 21.24 -36.22 -1.87
N ILE A 481 21.57 -36.30 -3.16
CA ILE A 481 20.65 -36.17 -4.27
C ILE A 481 20.76 -37.43 -5.11
N ILE A 482 19.61 -38.01 -5.46
CA ILE A 482 19.51 -39.10 -6.42
C ILE A 482 18.68 -38.68 -7.63
N LEU A 483 19.24 -38.91 -8.82
CA LEU A 483 18.54 -38.70 -10.09
C LEU A 483 18.34 -40.04 -10.78
N GLY A 484 17.19 -40.20 -11.43
CA GLY A 484 16.88 -41.33 -12.31
C GLY A 484 16.71 -40.88 -13.75
N SER A 485 17.09 -41.73 -14.71
CA SER A 485 16.86 -41.50 -16.15
C SER A 485 15.83 -42.46 -16.75
N THR A 486 15.22 -42.10 -17.88
CA THR A 486 14.23 -42.95 -18.60
C THR A 486 14.83 -44.31 -18.96
N GLN A 487 16.13 -44.32 -19.18
CA GLN A 487 16.93 -45.48 -19.51
C GLN A 487 17.32 -46.37 -18.32
N GLY A 488 16.86 -46.05 -17.11
CA GLY A 488 17.10 -46.84 -15.91
C GLY A 488 18.50 -46.70 -15.35
N MET A 489 19.14 -45.55 -15.56
CA MET A 489 20.39 -45.17 -14.90
C MET A 489 20.08 -44.27 -13.70
N ALA A 490 20.91 -44.33 -12.66
CA ALA A 490 20.81 -43.43 -11.53
C ALA A 490 22.16 -42.85 -11.13
N VAL A 491 22.16 -41.56 -10.80
CA VAL A 491 23.31 -40.84 -10.25
C VAL A 491 22.98 -40.44 -8.82
N HIS A 492 23.85 -40.80 -7.88
CA HIS A 492 23.71 -40.50 -6.45
C HIS A 492 24.98 -39.76 -5.98
N PHE A 493 24.84 -38.53 -5.48
CA PHE A 493 25.97 -37.72 -4.99
C PHE A 493 25.51 -36.74 -3.90
N ASN A 494 26.46 -36.15 -3.18
CA ASN A 494 26.15 -35.15 -2.16
C ASN A 494 25.99 -33.75 -2.78
N GLU A 495 24.98 -32.99 -2.36
CA GLU A 495 24.70 -31.68 -2.95
C GLU A 495 25.84 -30.65 -2.77
N LYS A 496 26.80 -30.89 -1.87
CA LYS A 496 28.03 -30.10 -1.74
C LYS A 496 28.85 -30.06 -3.03
N ASP A 497 28.74 -31.07 -3.89
CA ASP A 497 29.37 -31.11 -5.20
C ASP A 497 28.76 -30.11 -6.20
N VAL A 498 27.63 -29.49 -5.84
CA VAL A 498 26.97 -28.42 -6.59
C VAL A 498 27.17 -27.11 -5.83
N ARG A 499 28.01 -26.21 -6.36
CA ARG A 499 28.14 -24.87 -5.77
C ARG A 499 26.84 -24.07 -5.92
N PRO A 500 26.46 -23.23 -4.93
CA PRO A 500 25.37 -22.27 -5.09
C PRO A 500 25.62 -21.31 -6.26
N MET A 501 24.58 -20.97 -7.01
CA MET A 501 24.62 -20.04 -8.15
C MET A 501 23.43 -19.09 -8.14
N GLY A 502 23.57 -17.94 -8.81
CA GLY A 502 22.51 -16.97 -8.97
C GLY A 502 21.36 -17.45 -9.87
N ARG A 503 20.18 -16.85 -9.72
CA ARG A 503 18.94 -17.19 -10.47
C ARG A 503 19.06 -17.23 -12.00
N VAL A 504 19.89 -16.40 -12.62
CA VAL A 504 20.02 -16.39 -14.10
C VAL A 504 21.06 -17.40 -14.62
N ALA A 505 21.78 -18.10 -13.74
CA ALA A 505 22.74 -19.11 -14.17
C ALA A 505 22.06 -20.34 -14.79
N ARG A 506 22.74 -20.97 -15.75
CA ARG A 506 22.32 -22.25 -16.37
C ARG A 506 22.37 -23.44 -15.41
N GLY A 507 23.37 -23.47 -14.52
CA GLY A 507 23.66 -24.64 -13.67
C GLY A 507 24.80 -25.49 -14.24
N VAL A 508 25.00 -26.69 -13.68
CA VAL A 508 26.09 -27.61 -14.00
C VAL A 508 25.55 -29.00 -14.32
N LYS A 509 26.30 -29.81 -15.07
CA LYS A 509 25.86 -31.15 -15.47
C LYS A 509 25.70 -32.09 -14.28
N ALA A 510 24.48 -32.58 -14.02
CA ALA A 510 24.15 -33.53 -12.96
C ALA A 510 24.45 -34.97 -13.39
N MET A 511 24.11 -35.31 -14.64
CA MET A 511 24.18 -36.66 -15.18
C MET A 511 24.62 -36.59 -16.65
N THR A 512 25.48 -37.52 -17.07
CA THR A 512 25.78 -37.72 -18.49
C THR A 512 24.77 -38.69 -19.06
N LEU A 513 23.86 -38.17 -19.88
CA LEU A 513 22.81 -38.92 -20.57
C LEU A 513 23.31 -39.45 -21.92
N GLU A 514 22.86 -40.64 -22.29
CA GLU A 514 23.09 -41.20 -23.64
C GLU A 514 22.07 -40.63 -24.64
N LYS A 515 22.28 -40.85 -25.94
CA LYS A 515 21.39 -40.32 -26.98
C LYS A 515 19.97 -40.87 -26.77
N GLY A 516 19.00 -39.97 -26.65
CA GLY A 516 17.59 -40.31 -26.40
C GLY A 516 17.27 -40.65 -24.94
N ASP A 517 18.22 -40.48 -24.01
CA ASP A 517 17.97 -40.56 -22.56
C ASP A 517 17.62 -39.17 -22.00
N THR A 518 16.76 -39.15 -20.98
CA THR A 518 16.38 -37.93 -20.25
C THR A 518 16.23 -38.23 -18.77
N VAL A 519 16.40 -37.23 -17.92
CA VAL A 519 16.10 -37.36 -16.50
C VAL A 519 14.59 -37.46 -16.31
N VAL A 520 14.13 -38.41 -15.50
CA VAL A 520 12.72 -38.61 -15.16
C VAL A 520 12.35 -38.03 -13.81
N ALA A 521 13.28 -38.04 -12.87
CA ALA A 521 13.04 -37.58 -11.51
C ALA A 521 14.34 -37.24 -10.78
N MET A 522 14.20 -36.39 -9.77
CA MET A 522 15.24 -36.04 -8.82
C MET A 522 14.63 -35.97 -7.43
N ASP A 523 15.28 -36.63 -6.48
CA ASP A 523 14.89 -36.62 -5.08
C ASP A 523 16.07 -36.16 -4.23
N VAL A 524 15.82 -35.24 -3.29
CA VAL A 524 16.73 -34.95 -2.18
C VAL A 524 16.42 -35.93 -1.05
N LEU A 525 17.44 -36.64 -0.56
CA LEU A 525 17.23 -37.71 0.43
C LEU A 525 16.63 -37.16 1.74
N GLU A 526 15.58 -37.84 2.22
CA GLU A 526 14.93 -37.60 3.51
C GLU A 526 15.39 -38.63 4.55
N ASP A 527 15.38 -38.28 5.83
CA ASP A 527 15.81 -39.20 6.90
C ASP A 527 14.93 -40.46 6.99
N ASN A 528 13.63 -40.30 6.71
CA ASN A 528 12.59 -41.30 6.96
C ASN A 528 12.23 -42.16 5.73
N ARG A 529 12.66 -41.78 4.52
CA ARG A 529 12.38 -42.51 3.27
C ARG A 529 13.68 -42.87 2.57
N ARG A 530 14.14 -44.10 2.85
CA ARG A 530 15.45 -44.60 2.39
C ARG A 530 15.36 -45.71 1.36
N GLU A 531 14.19 -45.90 0.74
CA GLU A 531 14.00 -46.81 -0.39
C GLU A 531 13.61 -46.01 -1.64
N VAL A 532 14.25 -46.34 -2.75
CA VAL A 532 13.98 -45.78 -4.07
C VAL A 532 13.00 -46.70 -4.78
N LEU A 533 11.82 -46.20 -5.11
CA LEU A 533 10.84 -46.89 -5.96
C LEU A 533 10.96 -46.37 -7.38
N LEU A 534 11.23 -47.28 -8.31
CA LEU A 534 11.21 -47.00 -9.74
C LEU A 534 10.02 -47.71 -10.37
N VAL A 535 9.32 -47.02 -11.27
CA VAL A 535 8.19 -47.57 -12.04
C VAL A 535 8.40 -47.32 -13.53
N THR A 536 8.07 -48.31 -14.35
CA THR A 536 8.22 -48.27 -15.80
C THR A 536 6.88 -48.11 -16.53
N SER A 537 6.93 -47.78 -17.83
CA SER A 537 5.75 -47.56 -18.67
C SER A 537 4.86 -48.81 -18.80
N LEU A 538 5.43 -50.02 -18.73
CA LEU A 538 4.66 -51.28 -18.71
C LEU A 538 4.31 -51.75 -17.29
N ALA A 539 4.22 -50.83 -16.34
CA ALA A 539 3.83 -51.07 -14.95
C ALA A 539 4.71 -52.10 -14.21
N PHE A 540 6.00 -52.17 -14.49
CA PHE A 540 6.95 -52.88 -13.62
C PHE A 540 7.50 -51.92 -12.58
N GLY A 541 7.64 -52.40 -11.35
CA GLY A 541 8.19 -51.59 -10.28
C GLY A 541 9.00 -52.41 -9.28
N LYS A 542 9.90 -51.71 -8.59
CA LYS A 542 10.72 -52.29 -7.53
C LYS A 542 11.17 -51.26 -6.53
N ARG A 543 11.35 -51.70 -5.29
CA ARG A 543 11.98 -50.91 -4.23
C ARG A 543 13.41 -51.35 -4.05
N THR A 544 14.32 -50.39 -3.99
CA THR A 544 15.73 -50.66 -3.73
C THR A 544 16.23 -49.75 -2.61
N PRO A 545 16.88 -50.30 -1.56
CA PRO A 545 17.51 -49.47 -0.53
C PRO A 545 18.47 -48.45 -1.12
N ILE A 546 18.48 -47.24 -0.56
CA ILE A 546 19.41 -46.21 -0.99
C ILE A 546 20.87 -46.63 -0.80
N ALA A 547 21.15 -47.47 0.21
CA ALA A 547 22.46 -48.05 0.47
C ALA A 547 23.03 -48.86 -0.70
N ASP A 548 22.16 -49.43 -1.56
CA ASP A 548 22.60 -50.17 -2.74
C ASP A 548 23.10 -49.20 -3.84
N TYR A 549 22.66 -47.95 -3.82
CA TYR A 549 23.11 -46.89 -4.72
C TYR A 549 24.38 -46.25 -4.16
N ARG A 550 25.54 -46.79 -4.53
CA ARG A 550 26.83 -46.17 -4.20
C ARG A 550 26.89 -44.71 -4.67
N HIS A 551 27.63 -43.88 -3.94
CA HIS A 551 27.98 -42.55 -4.43
C HIS A 551 28.73 -42.63 -5.77
N THR A 552 28.35 -41.76 -6.68
CA THR A 552 28.92 -41.58 -8.00
C THR A 552 29.39 -40.14 -8.14
N ALA A 553 30.32 -39.88 -9.06
CA ALA A 553 30.71 -38.50 -9.36
C ALA A 553 29.53 -37.73 -9.99
N ARG A 554 29.29 -36.51 -9.51
CA ARG A 554 28.36 -35.55 -10.13
C ARG A 554 28.72 -35.33 -11.59
N GLY A 555 27.78 -35.54 -12.50
CA GLY A 555 27.97 -35.45 -13.95
C GLY A 555 28.41 -36.77 -14.61
N GLY A 556 28.57 -37.85 -13.85
CA GLY A 556 28.85 -39.19 -14.39
C GLY A 556 27.65 -39.82 -15.11
N LYS A 557 27.86 -40.99 -15.72
CA LYS A 557 26.78 -41.81 -16.33
C LYS A 557 25.89 -42.50 -15.28
N GLY A 558 26.33 -42.56 -14.02
CA GLY A 558 25.62 -43.23 -12.94
C GLY A 558 25.80 -44.74 -12.93
N VAL A 559 24.98 -45.41 -12.14
CA VAL A 559 24.88 -46.87 -12.03
C VAL A 559 23.55 -47.34 -12.58
N LYS A 560 23.47 -48.59 -13.04
CA LYS A 560 22.18 -49.18 -13.39
C LYS A 560 21.25 -49.17 -12.19
N ALA A 561 20.03 -48.74 -12.41
CA ALA A 561 18.95 -48.64 -11.44
C ALA A 561 17.78 -49.57 -11.79
N PHE A 562 17.75 -50.10 -13.02
CA PHE A 562 16.76 -51.07 -13.49
C PHE A 562 17.40 -52.05 -14.49
N ALA A 563 16.80 -53.22 -14.68
CA ALA A 563 17.25 -54.23 -15.64
C ALA A 563 17.24 -53.71 -17.10
N ARG A 564 18.17 -54.20 -17.93
CA ARG A 564 18.33 -53.78 -19.34
C ARG A 564 17.24 -54.25 -20.32
N GLN A 565 16.35 -55.15 -19.93
CA GLN A 565 15.35 -55.79 -20.81
C GLN A 565 14.17 -54.86 -21.15
N ARG A 566 14.41 -53.69 -21.72
CA ARG A 566 13.42 -52.61 -21.89
C ARG A 566 12.21 -53.02 -22.73
N ASP A 567 12.36 -53.91 -23.70
CA ASP A 567 11.25 -54.33 -24.57
C ASP A 567 10.13 -55.04 -23.78
N ASP A 568 10.48 -55.69 -22.66
CA ASP A 568 9.52 -56.43 -21.82
C ASP A 568 8.90 -55.59 -20.70
N ILE A 569 9.56 -54.51 -20.29
CA ILE A 569 9.22 -53.74 -19.08
C ILE A 569 8.95 -52.27 -19.35
N GLY A 570 9.29 -51.75 -20.52
CA GLY A 570 9.18 -50.35 -20.85
C GLY A 570 10.31 -49.49 -20.29
N GLN A 571 10.21 -48.18 -20.52
CA GLN A 571 11.14 -47.19 -19.99
C GLN A 571 10.76 -46.81 -18.56
N VAL A 572 11.71 -46.32 -17.77
CA VAL A 572 11.38 -45.74 -16.46
C VAL A 572 10.56 -44.48 -16.70
N VAL A 573 9.42 -44.38 -16.02
CA VAL A 573 8.51 -43.24 -16.10
C VAL A 573 8.79 -42.27 -14.94
N ASP A 574 9.07 -42.81 -13.76
CA ASP A 574 9.25 -42.00 -12.56
C ASP A 574 10.07 -42.71 -11.49
N GLN A 575 10.65 -41.92 -10.59
CA GLN A 575 11.38 -42.34 -9.41
C GLN A 575 10.87 -41.54 -8.22
N ILE A 576 10.59 -42.22 -7.11
CA ILE A 576 10.20 -41.56 -5.87
C ILE A 576 10.86 -42.23 -4.67
N LEU A 577 11.17 -41.44 -3.65
CA LEU A 577 11.52 -41.96 -2.32
C LEU A 577 10.26 -42.45 -1.59
N VAL A 578 10.37 -43.64 -0.99
CA VAL A 578 9.27 -44.29 -0.29
C VAL A 578 9.71 -44.91 1.03
N ALA A 579 8.76 -45.08 1.93
CA ALA A 579 8.85 -45.95 3.09
C ALA A 579 7.86 -47.13 2.93
N PRO A 580 8.10 -48.30 3.55
CA PRO A 580 7.24 -49.48 3.38
C PRO A 580 5.77 -49.28 3.77
N ASP A 581 5.49 -48.34 4.67
CA ASP A 581 4.17 -47.95 5.14
C ASP A 581 3.45 -46.96 4.20
N ASP A 582 4.15 -46.39 3.21
CA ASP A 582 3.55 -45.47 2.25
C ASP A 582 2.57 -46.17 1.30
N GLN A 583 1.69 -45.39 0.67
CA GLN A 583 0.85 -45.81 -0.44
C GLN A 583 1.26 -45.12 -1.74
N LEU A 584 1.13 -45.83 -2.84
CA LEU A 584 1.41 -45.37 -4.19
C LEU A 584 0.09 -45.20 -4.95
N LEU A 585 -0.06 -44.09 -5.66
CA LEU A 585 -1.05 -43.94 -6.72
C LEU A 585 -0.34 -44.03 -8.06
N MET A 586 -0.89 -44.78 -9.00
CA MET A 586 -0.37 -44.94 -10.36
C MET A 586 -1.47 -44.60 -11.36
N ILE A 587 -1.12 -43.84 -12.40
CA ILE A 587 -2.05 -43.38 -13.43
C ILE A 587 -1.57 -43.88 -14.79
N THR A 588 -2.50 -44.38 -15.60
CA THR A 588 -2.24 -44.87 -16.96
C THR A 588 -2.75 -43.91 -18.04
N SER A 589 -2.29 -44.06 -19.28
CA SER A 589 -2.72 -43.26 -20.44
C SER A 589 -4.19 -43.50 -20.79
N GLY A 590 -4.73 -44.68 -20.46
CA GLY A 590 -6.14 -45.03 -20.46
C GLY A 590 -6.97 -44.42 -19.32
N ASN A 591 -6.40 -43.48 -18.55
CA ASN A 591 -7.00 -42.83 -17.38
C ASN A 591 -7.42 -43.78 -16.25
N GLN A 592 -6.80 -44.97 -16.16
CA GLN A 592 -6.98 -45.84 -15.00
C GLN A 592 -6.13 -45.31 -13.84
N VAL A 593 -6.70 -45.30 -12.64
CA VAL A 593 -6.02 -44.87 -11.42
C VAL A 593 -6.02 -46.06 -10.46
N ILE A 594 -4.83 -46.51 -10.07
CA ILE A 594 -4.66 -47.64 -9.14
C ILE A 594 -3.90 -47.18 -7.90
N ARG A 595 -4.37 -47.62 -6.73
CA ARG A 595 -3.71 -47.45 -5.43
C ARG A 595 -3.05 -48.76 -5.02
N LEU A 596 -1.77 -48.71 -4.64
CA LEU A 596 -0.96 -49.85 -4.21
C LEU A 596 -0.30 -49.54 -2.86
N LYS A 597 -0.16 -50.54 -1.98
CA LYS A 597 0.68 -50.39 -0.79
C LYS A 597 2.14 -50.58 -1.19
N VAL A 598 3.01 -49.67 -0.77
CA VAL A 598 4.44 -49.73 -1.10
C VAL A 598 5.07 -51.00 -0.53
N GLY A 599 4.66 -51.42 0.68
CA GLY A 599 5.09 -52.66 1.33
C GLY A 599 4.92 -53.93 0.48
N ASP A 600 3.90 -53.97 -0.39
CA ASP A 600 3.61 -55.13 -1.24
C ASP A 600 4.50 -55.16 -2.50
N ILE A 601 5.14 -54.04 -2.84
CA ILE A 601 6.07 -53.96 -3.96
C ILE A 601 7.38 -54.64 -3.56
N ARG A 602 7.87 -55.54 -4.42
CA ARG A 602 9.07 -56.32 -4.13
C ARG A 602 10.29 -55.42 -3.87
N LYS A 603 10.94 -55.67 -2.74
CA LYS A 603 12.26 -55.13 -2.41
C LYS A 603 13.35 -55.99 -3.05
N THR A 604 14.21 -55.38 -3.86
CA THR A 604 15.27 -56.08 -4.60
C THR A 604 16.41 -55.13 -4.96
N GLY A 605 17.56 -55.69 -5.36
CA GLY A 605 18.71 -54.92 -5.79
C GLY A 605 18.49 -54.08 -7.06
N ARG A 606 19.49 -53.27 -7.41
CA ARG A 606 19.40 -52.28 -8.48
C ARG A 606 19.17 -52.84 -9.89
N ASP A 607 19.89 -53.87 -10.32
CA ASP A 607 19.83 -54.41 -11.71
C ASP A 607 18.73 -55.47 -11.91
N ALA A 608 17.69 -55.47 -11.06
CA ALA A 608 16.59 -56.43 -11.13
C ALA A 608 15.40 -55.90 -11.96
N LYS A 609 14.61 -56.81 -12.55
CA LYS A 609 13.40 -56.52 -13.34
C LYS A 609 12.21 -56.00 -12.49
N GLY A 610 12.23 -56.27 -11.18
CA GLY A 610 11.11 -55.95 -10.30
C GLY A 610 9.90 -56.88 -10.47
N VAL A 611 8.73 -56.39 -10.08
CA VAL A 611 7.45 -57.11 -10.23
C VAL A 611 6.46 -56.25 -11.02
N ARG A 612 5.50 -56.90 -11.68
CA ARG A 612 4.41 -56.21 -12.35
C ARG A 612 3.44 -55.67 -11.30
N LEU A 613 3.26 -54.35 -11.29
CA LEU A 613 2.37 -53.62 -10.39
C LEU A 613 0.90 -53.69 -10.85
N GLN A 614 0.67 -53.69 -12.16
CA GLN A 614 -0.66 -53.73 -12.77
C GLN A 614 -0.60 -54.45 -14.12
N ARG A 615 -1.70 -55.11 -14.50
CA ARG A 615 -1.92 -55.53 -15.89
C ARG A 615 -2.54 -54.38 -16.66
N LEU A 616 -1.83 -53.88 -17.67
CA LEU A 616 -2.28 -52.81 -18.54
C LEU A 616 -3.15 -53.37 -19.67
N GLY A 617 -4.06 -52.55 -20.20
CA GLY A 617 -4.76 -52.84 -21.45
C GLY A 617 -3.83 -52.77 -22.65
N GLU A 618 -4.28 -53.25 -23.81
CA GLU A 618 -3.49 -53.18 -25.04
C GLU A 618 -3.22 -51.71 -25.42
N GLY A 619 -1.94 -51.34 -25.55
CA GLY A 619 -1.50 -49.98 -25.82
C GLY A 619 -1.58 -48.99 -24.65
N ASP A 620 -1.99 -49.43 -23.46
CA ASP A 620 -2.02 -48.60 -22.25
C ASP A 620 -0.64 -48.58 -21.56
N GLU A 621 -0.23 -47.41 -21.08
CA GLU A 621 1.08 -47.20 -20.43
C GLU A 621 0.93 -46.41 -19.14
N VAL A 622 1.79 -46.67 -18.15
CA VAL A 622 1.91 -45.82 -16.97
C VAL A 622 2.49 -44.46 -17.37
N ILE A 623 1.83 -43.39 -16.94
CA ILE A 623 2.21 -42.01 -17.28
C ILE A 623 2.75 -41.22 -16.09
N ALA A 624 2.35 -41.58 -14.87
CA ALA A 624 2.76 -40.90 -13.65
C ALA A 624 2.49 -41.76 -12.42
N ILE A 625 3.27 -41.53 -11.37
CA ILE A 625 3.01 -42.08 -10.04
C ILE A 625 3.04 -40.95 -9.00
N THR A 626 2.43 -41.17 -7.84
CA THR A 626 2.59 -40.26 -6.70
C THR A 626 2.59 -41.01 -5.37
N ASN A 627 3.40 -40.55 -4.42
CA ASN A 627 3.47 -41.10 -3.07
C ASN A 627 2.39 -40.45 -2.19
N LEU A 628 1.32 -41.19 -1.92
CA LEU A 628 0.25 -40.79 -1.01
C LEU A 628 0.66 -40.87 0.46
N GLY A 629 1.65 -41.69 0.83
CA GLY A 629 2.16 -41.77 2.20
C GLY A 629 2.87 -40.49 2.65
N LYS A 630 3.52 -39.79 1.71
CA LYS A 630 4.06 -38.43 1.93
C LYS A 630 2.94 -37.45 2.27
N GLN A 631 1.83 -37.51 1.54
CA GLN A 631 0.64 -36.69 1.80
C GLN A 631 -0.06 -37.11 3.11
N ALA A 632 -0.19 -38.41 3.39
CA ALA A 632 -0.87 -38.94 4.58
C ALA A 632 -0.13 -38.61 5.88
N LYS A 633 1.21 -38.64 5.89
CA LYS A 633 2.01 -38.18 7.04
C LYS A 633 1.83 -36.68 7.27
N GLN A 634 1.87 -35.86 6.21
CA GLN A 634 1.57 -34.43 6.33
C GLN A 634 0.15 -34.20 6.88
N ILE A 635 -0.84 -34.94 6.39
CA ILE A 635 -2.21 -34.90 6.91
C ILE A 635 -2.25 -35.28 8.39
N THR A 636 -1.57 -36.36 8.79
CA THR A 636 -1.51 -36.86 10.18
C THR A 636 -0.84 -35.86 11.12
N GLU A 637 0.26 -35.24 10.69
CA GLU A 637 0.94 -34.16 11.42
C GLU A 637 0.00 -32.94 11.62
N ILE A 638 -0.85 -32.66 10.63
CA ILE A 638 -1.82 -31.56 10.68
C ILE A 638 -3.03 -31.91 11.56
N THR A 639 -3.57 -33.13 11.48
CA THR A 639 -4.80 -33.52 12.19
C THR A 639 -4.56 -34.06 13.60
N GLY A 640 -3.34 -34.49 13.92
CA GLY A 640 -3.00 -35.13 15.20
C GLY A 640 -3.58 -36.53 15.37
N GLU A 641 -4.22 -37.06 14.33
CA GLU A 641 -4.84 -38.38 14.30
C GLU A 641 -4.19 -39.20 13.18
N PRO A 642 -3.73 -40.43 13.45
CA PRO A 642 -3.32 -41.33 12.39
C PRO A 642 -4.54 -41.63 11.52
N GLN A 643 -4.63 -40.99 10.37
CA GLN A 643 -5.59 -41.46 9.37
C GLN A 643 -5.09 -42.83 8.93
N GLN A 644 -5.89 -43.87 9.19
CA GLN A 644 -5.83 -45.04 8.32
C GLN A 644 -6.09 -44.50 6.92
N PRO A 645 -5.16 -44.68 5.97
CA PRO A 645 -5.41 -44.25 4.60
C PRO A 645 -6.67 -44.98 4.15
N GLU A 646 -7.67 -44.19 3.72
CA GLU A 646 -9.01 -44.65 3.36
C GLU A 646 -8.96 -45.98 2.58
N LEU A 647 -9.63 -47.00 3.14
CA LEU A 647 -9.78 -48.35 2.59
C LEU A 647 -10.41 -48.34 1.21
#